data_AF-A0A971V1V0-F1
#
_entry.id   AF-A0A971V1V0-F1
#
_cell.length_a   1.000
_cell.length_b   1.000
_cell.length_c   1.000
_cell.angle_alpha   90.00
_cell.angle_beta   90.00
_cell.angle_gamma   90.00
#
_symmetry.space_group_name_H-M   'P 1'
#
loop_
_entity.id
_entity.type
_entity.pdbx_description
1 polymer ?
#
loop_
_entity_poly.entity_id
_entity_poly.type
_entity_poly.pdbx_seq_one_letter_code
_entity_poly.pdbx_strand_id
1 'polypeptide(L)'
;MRLYRQITLFLISAFLFFPAWGRQSGKERPKVGVVLSGGGAKGFAHIGALKVLEEVGIPIDYITGTSMGAIVGGLYAIGYDTHAIDSLIKQQDWMYLLTDDIYREHLPASLKDNPGGFILSLPYEVRLKERTGQVRLPPGVVAGQNLYSLFSNLTIGYQHPMNFNDLPIPFACIAADSRSRQEVVMREGVLQEAIRASMAIPGLFAPVEKDSMLLVDGGIINNFPVDVIREMGADIVVGVIMPHDQESPDHRRGTLAEVVEQLSNFMGREKRSMNIADTDILIKPDTDPYGMLSFERESIDTIITRGEVAARNKWEELTKLKERIAITDHSDAGEKSATAFGATRQTIENRYIKMDTLAIQTIRFEGISQAEEAELIKIINLKENKITRAQLESITSRIYGSGFFNRVYYRLDGEFPFDLVFTVEKKDFHTLDLGVRFDTRDMAAILAHTSVRLNSSLNSVFDMTTRLSRNPYLKLDYFINRGIFYRGGISARISRNDIDIRERGNFAYKLDFVRSGIDLNFSEFYINDLRLHLGASFDNFHFLSRPIGHSEGIKGGYQLKNRSHINYFISGTYDNLNRSYLPTTGQYFSFQYGLYTDNFFQMQNKAPLNILSLNFFKPLRLSDKLYITPELSGRVVINASDSIPLLYGNFVGGQNKSHYLPQQIALQGSKSMELMKKTVVSVSANIRHLFSSRQLLFINLNGVMHQDDLLKQFNGKFFFGGSLGYTYNTIVGPLTIELGYSSLSRSIYPYASIGYYF
;
A
#
# COMPACT_ATOMS: atom_id res chain seq x y z
N MET A 1 -38.11 6.86 81.50
CA MET A 1 -37.39 7.95 80.81
C MET A 1 -35.99 8.26 81.35
N ARG A 2 -35.66 8.07 82.64
CA ARG A 2 -34.29 8.33 83.15
C ARG A 2 -33.20 7.35 82.66
N LEU A 3 -33.55 6.08 82.46
CA LEU A 3 -32.60 5.05 82.02
C LEU A 3 -32.16 5.26 80.54
N TYR A 4 -33.09 5.68 79.68
CA TYR A 4 -32.79 5.99 78.28
C TYR A 4 -31.82 7.17 78.15
N ARG A 5 -32.01 8.22 78.96
CA ARG A 5 -31.16 9.43 78.93
C ARG A 5 -29.73 9.17 79.40
N GLN A 6 -29.52 8.22 80.32
CA GLN A 6 -28.18 7.83 80.78
C GLN A 6 -27.45 6.94 79.76
N ILE A 7 -28.16 6.07 79.04
CA ILE A 7 -27.57 5.24 77.98
C ILE A 7 -27.18 6.11 76.77
N THR A 8 -28.01 7.11 76.41
CA THR A 8 -27.67 8.05 75.32
C THR A 8 -26.48 8.94 75.68
N LEU A 9 -26.37 9.42 76.93
CA LEU A 9 -25.20 10.21 77.37
C LEU A 9 -23.92 9.38 77.44
N PHE A 10 -24.00 8.09 77.82
CA PHE A 10 -22.85 7.19 77.86
C PHE A 10 -22.34 6.81 76.45
N LEU A 11 -23.25 6.63 75.50
CA LEU A 11 -22.89 6.37 74.09
C LEU A 11 -22.28 7.61 73.41
N ILE A 12 -22.72 8.82 73.78
CA ILE A 12 -22.15 10.08 73.27
C ILE A 12 -20.77 10.35 73.89
N SER A 13 -20.55 10.03 75.17
CA SER A 13 -19.22 10.15 75.80
C SER A 13 -18.23 9.10 75.31
N ALA A 14 -18.69 7.90 74.94
CA ALA A 14 -17.84 6.85 74.38
C ALA A 14 -17.36 7.16 72.94
N PHE A 15 -18.11 7.98 72.19
CA PHE A 15 -17.71 8.45 70.86
C PHE A 15 -16.70 9.62 70.90
N LEU A 16 -16.60 10.34 72.00
CA LEU A 16 -15.70 11.50 72.15
C LEU A 16 -14.30 11.16 72.69
N PHE A 17 -14.03 9.88 73.02
CA PHE A 17 -12.76 9.41 73.60
C PHE A 17 -12.09 8.28 72.80
N PHE A 18 -12.38 8.15 71.50
CA PHE A 18 -11.47 7.41 70.64
C PHE A 18 -10.18 8.23 70.50
N PRO A 19 -9.00 7.71 70.91
CA PRO A 19 -7.75 8.38 70.58
C PRO A 19 -7.71 8.47 69.06
N ALA A 20 -7.50 9.67 68.55
CA ALA A 20 -7.08 9.88 67.18
C ALA A 20 -5.73 9.17 67.01
N TRP A 21 -5.76 7.87 66.69
CA TRP A 21 -4.70 7.27 65.92
C TRP A 21 -4.68 8.06 64.63
N GLY A 22 -3.76 9.02 64.57
CA GLY A 22 -3.36 9.61 63.30
C GLY A 22 -3.09 8.44 62.37
N ARG A 23 -3.88 8.35 61.28
CA ARG A 23 -3.42 7.66 60.09
C ARG A 23 -2.09 8.32 59.76
N GLN A 24 -1.01 7.66 60.14
CA GLN A 24 0.28 7.91 59.55
C GLN A 24 0.04 7.70 58.06
N SER A 25 0.00 8.79 57.31
CA SER A 25 0.06 8.75 55.86
C SER A 25 1.38 8.05 55.55
N GLY A 26 1.34 6.73 55.34
CA GLY A 26 2.44 6.02 54.73
C GLY A 26 2.81 6.81 53.49
N LYS A 27 4.05 7.26 53.38
CA LYS A 27 4.50 8.02 52.22
C LYS A 27 4.31 7.10 51.02
N GLU A 28 3.30 7.36 50.20
CA GLU A 28 3.12 6.65 48.94
C GLU A 28 4.42 6.76 48.14
N ARG A 29 4.84 5.65 47.50
CA ARG A 29 6.05 5.67 46.69
C ARG A 29 5.93 6.77 45.63
N PRO A 30 7.03 7.50 45.34
CA PRO A 30 7.02 8.47 44.25
C PRO A 30 6.59 7.79 42.94
N LYS A 31 5.68 8.43 42.22
CA LYS A 31 5.16 7.92 40.95
C LYS A 31 6.06 8.32 39.79
N VAL A 32 6.41 7.36 38.94
CA VAL A 32 7.31 7.59 37.81
C VAL A 32 6.51 7.72 36.51
N GLY A 33 6.68 8.85 35.84
CA GLY A 33 6.16 9.07 34.50
C GLY A 33 7.25 8.88 33.44
N VAL A 34 6.91 8.23 32.33
CA VAL A 34 7.77 8.15 31.14
C VAL A 34 7.22 9.01 30.00
N VAL A 35 8.06 9.87 29.42
CA VAL A 35 7.70 10.78 28.32
C VAL A 35 8.46 10.40 27.06
N LEU A 36 7.75 10.18 25.96
CA LEU A 36 8.33 9.78 24.67
C LEU A 36 8.05 10.86 23.61
N SER A 37 9.11 11.49 23.09
CA SER A 37 8.96 12.55 22.10
C SER A 37 8.49 12.05 20.72
N GLY A 38 8.03 12.94 19.85
CA GLY A 38 7.95 12.64 18.42
C GLY A 38 9.33 12.64 17.74
N GLY A 39 9.35 12.28 16.45
CA GLY A 39 10.59 12.19 15.64
C GLY A 39 10.53 11.29 14.41
N GLY A 40 9.34 10.88 13.94
CA GLY A 40 9.21 9.93 12.83
C GLY A 40 9.97 8.62 13.10
N ALA A 41 10.71 8.13 12.12
CA ALA A 41 11.53 6.91 12.25
C ALA A 41 12.55 6.97 13.41
N LYS A 42 13.07 8.15 13.78
CA LYS A 42 14.00 8.30 14.92
C LYS A 42 13.38 7.80 16.23
N GLY A 43 12.06 7.89 16.37
CA GLY A 43 11.33 7.45 17.56
C GLY A 43 11.38 5.94 17.82
N PHE A 44 11.89 5.11 16.90
CA PHE A 44 12.19 3.71 17.23
C PHE A 44 13.23 3.56 18.36
N ALA A 45 14.02 4.61 18.64
CA ALA A 45 14.95 4.64 19.77
C ALA A 45 14.24 4.52 21.12
N HIS A 46 12.95 4.91 21.21
CA HIS A 46 12.15 4.75 22.43
C HIS A 46 12.07 3.30 22.88
N ILE A 47 12.03 2.36 21.95
CA ILE A 47 11.98 0.92 22.24
C ILE A 47 13.25 0.49 22.96
N GLY A 48 14.42 0.91 22.47
CA GLY A 48 15.70 0.63 23.09
C GLY A 48 15.83 1.23 24.47
N ALA A 49 15.33 2.46 24.66
CA ALA A 49 15.33 3.10 25.97
C ALA A 49 14.40 2.38 26.97
N LEU A 50 13.19 2.03 26.55
CA LEU A 50 12.23 1.29 27.37
C LEU A 50 12.76 -0.10 27.77
N LYS A 51 13.49 -0.81 26.89
CA LYS A 51 14.15 -2.08 27.23
C LYS A 51 15.05 -1.94 28.46
N VAL A 52 15.84 -0.87 28.51
CA VAL A 52 16.75 -0.61 29.63
C VAL A 52 15.96 -0.26 30.90
N LEU A 53 14.86 0.49 30.78
CA LEU A 53 13.99 0.81 31.92
C LEU A 53 13.33 -0.46 32.51
N GLU A 54 12.90 -1.39 31.66
CA GLU A 54 12.40 -2.71 32.06
C GLU A 54 13.50 -3.55 32.71
N GLU A 55 14.70 -3.58 32.13
CA GLU A 55 15.85 -4.32 32.65
C GLU A 55 16.28 -3.83 34.04
N VAL A 56 16.30 -2.50 34.24
CA VAL A 56 16.55 -1.90 35.56
C VAL A 56 15.38 -2.24 36.50
N GLY A 57 14.15 -2.38 36.01
CA GLY A 57 12.96 -2.70 36.80
C GLY A 57 12.37 -1.46 37.49
N ILE A 58 12.31 -0.34 36.77
CA ILE A 58 11.64 0.89 37.24
C ILE A 58 10.12 0.72 37.01
N PRO A 59 9.27 0.88 38.04
CA PRO A 59 7.82 0.83 37.86
C PRO A 59 7.33 2.09 37.13
N ILE A 60 6.72 1.93 35.96
CA ILE A 60 6.17 3.04 35.18
C ILE A 60 4.69 3.23 35.56
N ASP A 61 4.35 4.40 36.12
CA ASP A 61 3.00 4.72 36.59
C ASP A 61 2.16 5.46 35.56
N TYR A 62 2.81 6.24 34.72
CA TYR A 62 2.20 7.06 33.69
C TYR A 62 3.09 7.02 32.46
N ILE A 63 2.48 7.09 31.28
CA ILE A 63 3.23 7.23 30.03
C ILE A 63 2.56 8.26 29.13
N THR A 64 3.37 9.14 28.53
CA THR A 64 2.88 10.10 27.54
C THR A 64 3.72 10.06 26.27
N GLY A 65 3.07 10.35 25.15
CA GLY A 65 3.70 10.24 23.84
C GLY A 65 3.22 11.25 22.82
N THR A 66 4.08 11.61 21.88
CA THR A 66 3.71 12.40 20.70
C THR A 66 4.19 11.71 19.43
N SER A 67 3.37 11.65 18.38
CA SER A 67 3.72 11.02 17.10
C SER A 67 4.22 9.58 17.29
N MET A 68 5.44 9.24 16.86
CA MET A 68 6.04 7.92 17.12
C MET A 68 6.09 7.56 18.61
N GLY A 69 6.26 8.54 19.51
CA GLY A 69 6.17 8.33 20.95
C GLY A 69 4.77 7.92 21.41
N ALA A 70 3.70 8.40 20.75
CA ALA A 70 2.33 7.97 21.04
C ALA A 70 2.07 6.53 20.59
N ILE A 71 2.69 6.09 19.48
CA ILE A 71 2.60 4.70 19.01
C ILE A 71 3.29 3.77 20.01
N VAL A 72 4.57 4.02 20.31
CA VAL A 72 5.34 3.17 21.23
C VAL A 72 4.73 3.21 22.64
N GLY A 73 4.41 4.40 23.14
CA GLY A 73 3.84 4.58 24.47
C GLY A 73 2.43 4.01 24.62
N GLY A 74 1.59 4.14 23.60
CA GLY A 74 0.23 3.58 23.59
C GLY A 74 0.24 2.04 23.56
N LEU A 75 1.12 1.43 22.76
CA LEU A 75 1.28 -0.03 22.76
C LEU A 75 1.83 -0.54 24.09
N TYR A 76 2.82 0.16 24.65
CA TYR A 76 3.37 -0.16 25.96
C TYR A 76 2.30 -0.08 27.06
N ALA A 77 1.49 0.98 27.03
CA ALA A 77 0.44 1.23 28.00
C ALA A 77 -0.63 0.13 28.06
N ILE A 78 -0.88 -0.55 26.95
CA ILE A 78 -1.87 -1.63 26.84
C ILE A 78 -1.30 -3.03 27.09
N GLY A 79 -0.03 -3.13 27.51
CA GLY A 79 0.61 -4.36 27.97
C GLY A 79 1.49 -5.08 26.94
N TYR A 80 1.86 -4.42 25.83
CA TYR A 80 2.95 -4.95 25.00
C TYR A 80 4.29 -4.71 25.70
N ASP A 81 5.06 -5.78 25.91
CA ASP A 81 6.45 -5.67 26.36
C ASP A 81 7.36 -5.14 25.24
N THR A 82 8.55 -4.67 25.60
CA THR A 82 9.48 -4.07 24.64
C THR A 82 9.99 -5.06 23.58
N HIS A 83 10.01 -6.37 23.87
CA HIS A 83 10.39 -7.41 22.91
C HIS A 83 9.32 -7.65 21.85
N ALA A 84 8.05 -7.61 22.26
CA ALA A 84 6.89 -7.69 21.38
C ALA A 84 6.83 -6.45 20.48
N ILE A 85 7.00 -5.24 21.02
CA ILE A 85 7.05 -4.00 20.24
C ILE A 85 8.21 -4.04 19.24
N ASP A 86 9.42 -4.42 19.67
CA ASP A 86 10.59 -4.56 18.78
C ASP A 86 10.31 -5.54 17.64
N SER A 87 9.77 -6.72 17.96
CA SER A 87 9.44 -7.76 16.98
C SER A 87 8.39 -7.30 15.98
N LEU A 88 7.31 -6.65 16.46
CA LEU A 88 6.25 -6.11 15.62
C LEU A 88 6.82 -5.12 14.62
N ILE A 89 7.62 -4.16 15.09
CA ILE A 89 8.17 -3.07 14.29
C ILE A 89 9.16 -3.60 13.24
N LYS A 90 10.04 -4.55 13.58
CA LYS A 90 11.00 -5.13 12.62
C LYS A 90 10.35 -6.03 11.55
N GLN A 91 9.16 -6.57 11.83
CA GLN A 91 8.43 -7.43 10.90
C GLN A 91 7.54 -6.66 9.93
N GLN A 92 7.20 -5.40 10.23
CA GLN A 92 6.37 -4.57 9.36
C GLN A 92 7.12 -4.12 8.09
N ASP A 93 6.39 -4.04 6.97
CA ASP A 93 6.83 -3.30 5.80
C ASP A 93 6.40 -1.83 5.95
N TRP A 94 7.25 -1.03 6.60
CA TRP A 94 6.97 0.39 6.84
C TRP A 94 6.82 1.21 5.56
N MET A 95 7.50 0.81 4.49
CA MET A 95 7.39 1.50 3.20
C MET A 95 5.99 1.31 2.61
N TYR A 96 5.36 0.15 2.84
CA TYR A 96 3.97 -0.08 2.53
C TYR A 96 3.02 0.64 3.50
N LEU A 97 3.23 0.50 4.81
CA LEU A 97 2.32 1.03 5.83
C LEU A 97 2.15 2.54 5.79
N LEU A 98 3.19 3.27 5.40
CA LEU A 98 3.19 4.74 5.30
C LEU A 98 2.62 5.25 3.96
N THR A 99 2.06 4.35 3.14
CA THR A 99 1.32 4.66 1.92
C THR A 99 -0.10 4.13 2.05
N ASP A 100 -0.95 4.51 1.10
CA ASP A 100 -2.28 3.91 0.92
C ASP A 100 -2.31 2.86 -0.21
N ASP A 101 -1.12 2.38 -0.61
CA ASP A 101 -1.02 1.31 -1.58
C ASP A 101 -1.63 0.03 -1.03
N ILE A 102 -1.99 -0.86 -1.94
CA ILE A 102 -2.62 -2.13 -1.62
C ILE A 102 -1.76 -3.21 -2.23
N TYR A 103 -1.39 -4.22 -1.43
CA TYR A 103 -0.68 -5.36 -1.98
C TYR A 103 -1.48 -5.96 -3.13
N ARG A 104 -0.78 -6.20 -4.26
CA ARG A 104 -1.43 -6.60 -5.50
C ARG A 104 -2.25 -7.88 -5.36
N GLU A 105 -1.86 -8.79 -4.48
CA GLU A 105 -2.59 -10.01 -4.14
C GLU A 105 -3.97 -9.74 -3.50
N HIS A 106 -4.14 -8.60 -2.83
CA HIS A 106 -5.41 -8.16 -2.25
C HIS A 106 -6.26 -7.32 -3.21
N LEU A 107 -5.71 -6.89 -4.36
CA LEU A 107 -6.50 -6.20 -5.38
C LEU A 107 -7.51 -7.17 -6.00
N PRO A 108 -8.78 -6.77 -6.19
CA PRO A 108 -9.71 -7.51 -7.01
C PRO A 108 -9.15 -7.68 -8.43
N ALA A 109 -9.43 -8.82 -9.06
CA ALA A 109 -8.99 -9.08 -10.44
C ALA A 109 -9.43 -7.99 -11.43
N SER A 110 -10.54 -7.27 -11.18
CA SER A 110 -11.00 -6.13 -11.99
C SER A 110 -10.07 -4.92 -12.01
N LEU A 111 -9.20 -4.78 -11.00
CA LEU A 111 -8.24 -3.66 -10.88
C LEU A 111 -6.80 -4.08 -11.17
N LYS A 112 -6.53 -5.39 -11.33
CA LYS A 112 -5.18 -5.89 -11.65
C LYS A 112 -4.72 -5.54 -13.07
N ASP A 113 -5.65 -5.15 -13.95
CA ASP A 113 -5.38 -4.73 -15.33
C ASP A 113 -5.12 -3.23 -15.50
N ASN A 114 -5.19 -2.43 -14.43
CA ASN A 114 -4.96 -0.98 -14.52
C ASN A 114 -3.53 -0.74 -15.04
N PRO A 115 -3.31 0.07 -16.10
CA PRO A 115 -1.99 0.41 -16.59
C PRO A 115 -1.13 0.93 -15.43
N GLY A 116 -0.19 0.11 -14.95
CA GLY A 116 0.80 0.58 -13.99
C GLY A 116 1.69 1.66 -14.62
N GLY A 117 2.62 2.19 -13.82
CA GLY A 117 3.65 3.10 -14.33
C GLY A 117 3.33 4.58 -14.21
N PHE A 118 2.33 4.93 -13.41
CA PHE A 118 2.16 6.28 -12.90
C PHE A 118 3.27 6.58 -11.89
N ILE A 119 3.84 7.79 -11.99
CA ILE A 119 4.84 8.33 -11.06
C ILE A 119 4.22 9.34 -10.09
N LEU A 120 3.00 9.80 -10.41
CA LEU A 120 2.28 10.80 -9.63
C LEU A 120 0.78 10.54 -9.75
N SER A 121 0.10 10.46 -8.61
CA SER A 121 -1.35 10.34 -8.50
C SER A 121 -1.89 11.55 -7.75
N LEU A 122 -2.61 12.42 -8.45
CA LEU A 122 -3.17 13.65 -7.91
C LEU A 122 -4.66 13.48 -7.67
N PRO A 123 -5.10 13.33 -6.41
CA PRO A 123 -6.52 13.39 -6.09
C PRO A 123 -7.09 14.80 -6.32
N TYR A 124 -8.30 14.88 -6.86
CA TYR A 124 -9.02 16.12 -7.09
C TYR A 124 -10.52 15.97 -6.90
N GLU A 125 -11.17 17.03 -6.43
CA GLU A 125 -12.64 17.10 -6.35
C GLU A 125 -13.18 18.06 -7.41
N VAL A 126 -14.26 17.66 -8.09
CA VAL A 126 -15.01 18.54 -8.99
C VAL A 126 -16.43 18.70 -8.48
N ARG A 127 -16.73 19.87 -7.92
CA ARG A 127 -18.09 20.21 -7.52
C ARG A 127 -18.86 20.81 -8.70
N LEU A 128 -19.38 19.93 -9.56
CA LEU A 128 -20.18 20.32 -10.74
C LEU A 128 -21.44 21.15 -10.40
N LYS A 129 -21.87 21.17 -9.13
CA LYS A 129 -23.03 21.95 -8.64
C LYS A 129 -22.70 23.40 -8.25
N GLU A 130 -21.43 23.78 -8.12
CA GLU A 130 -21.02 25.14 -7.78
C GLU A 130 -20.64 25.93 -9.06
N ARG A 131 -21.13 27.16 -9.21
CA ARG A 131 -20.96 28.01 -10.43
C ARG A 131 -19.50 28.30 -10.80
N THR A 132 -18.54 28.05 -9.93
CA THR A 132 -17.13 28.38 -10.10
C THR A 132 -16.26 27.20 -10.57
N GLY A 133 -16.76 25.96 -10.55
CA GLY A 133 -15.99 24.78 -10.98
C GLY A 133 -14.65 24.62 -10.26
N GLN A 134 -14.57 25.01 -8.98
CA GLN A 134 -13.30 25.00 -8.24
C GLN A 134 -12.78 23.57 -8.06
N VAL A 135 -11.54 23.35 -8.49
CA VAL A 135 -10.78 22.12 -8.24
C VAL A 135 -10.11 22.24 -6.88
N ARG A 136 -10.37 21.29 -5.98
CA ARG A 136 -9.72 21.21 -4.66
C ARG A 136 -8.75 20.02 -4.60
N LEU A 137 -7.61 20.24 -3.96
CA LEU A 137 -6.68 19.18 -3.53
C LEU A 137 -7.11 18.66 -2.16
N PRO A 138 -6.96 17.36 -1.85
CA PRO A 138 -7.28 16.84 -0.53
C PRO A 138 -6.25 17.29 0.53
N PRO A 139 -6.59 17.13 1.82
CA PRO A 139 -5.79 17.65 2.93
C PRO A 139 -4.47 16.88 3.20
N GLY A 140 -4.19 15.78 2.49
CA GLY A 140 -2.94 15.02 2.61
C GLY A 140 -2.70 14.11 1.41
N VAL A 141 -1.45 13.68 1.21
CA VAL A 141 -1.07 12.75 0.13
C VAL A 141 -1.48 11.31 0.48
N VAL A 142 -1.39 10.96 1.77
CA VAL A 142 -1.74 9.63 2.30
C VAL A 142 -2.86 9.78 3.34
N ALA A 143 -4.04 9.23 3.07
CA ALA A 143 -5.17 9.11 4.00
C ALA A 143 -4.81 8.29 5.25
N GLY A 144 -3.86 7.37 5.15
CA GLY A 144 -3.31 6.59 6.27
C GLY A 144 -4.13 5.34 6.58
N GLN A 145 -4.70 4.73 5.54
CA GLN A 145 -5.52 3.52 5.64
C GLN A 145 -4.73 2.34 6.24
N ASN A 146 -3.52 2.10 5.73
CA ASN A 146 -2.69 0.98 6.21
C ASN A 146 -2.28 1.16 7.68
N LEU A 147 -1.98 2.39 8.12
CA LEU A 147 -1.75 2.71 9.53
C LEU A 147 -3.00 2.47 10.39
N TYR A 148 -4.18 2.89 9.93
CA TYR A 148 -5.43 2.61 10.65
C TYR A 148 -5.70 1.11 10.79
N SER A 149 -5.48 0.32 9.73
CA SER A 149 -5.60 -1.14 9.78
C SER A 149 -4.64 -1.75 10.80
N LEU A 150 -3.37 -1.31 10.79
CA LEU A 150 -2.37 -1.75 11.75
C LEU A 150 -2.79 -1.45 13.18
N PHE A 151 -3.16 -0.20 13.48
CA PHE A 151 -3.55 0.18 14.84
C PHE A 151 -4.81 -0.55 15.28
N SER A 152 -5.80 -0.74 14.39
CA SER A 152 -6.99 -1.55 14.70
C SER A 152 -6.61 -2.97 15.11
N ASN A 153 -5.60 -3.58 14.46
CA ASN A 153 -5.11 -4.91 14.81
C ASN A 153 -4.35 -4.92 16.15
N LEU A 154 -3.51 -3.92 16.39
CA LEU A 154 -2.68 -3.84 17.59
C LEU A 154 -3.45 -3.41 18.85
N THR A 155 -4.58 -2.71 18.71
CA THR A 155 -5.40 -2.25 19.84
C THR A 155 -6.63 -3.11 20.11
N ILE A 156 -6.68 -4.37 19.61
CA ILE A 156 -7.77 -5.30 19.93
C ILE A 156 -7.95 -5.40 21.46
N GLY A 157 -9.19 -5.21 21.92
CA GLY A 157 -9.54 -5.08 23.34
C GLY A 157 -9.71 -3.64 23.83
N TYR A 158 -9.21 -2.66 23.06
CA TYR A 158 -9.27 -1.23 23.37
C TYR A 158 -9.77 -0.40 22.18
N GLN A 159 -10.69 -0.99 21.40
CA GLN A 159 -11.23 -0.39 20.16
C GLN A 159 -12.50 0.46 20.40
N HIS A 160 -12.96 0.55 21.64
CA HIS A 160 -14.12 1.33 22.07
C HIS A 160 -13.72 2.64 22.76
N PRO A 161 -14.60 3.65 22.77
CA PRO A 161 -14.38 4.86 23.55
C PRO A 161 -14.18 4.53 25.05
N MET A 162 -13.05 4.96 25.62
CA MET A 162 -12.72 4.74 27.03
C MET A 162 -11.86 5.86 27.60
N ASN A 163 -11.71 5.90 28.93
CA ASN A 163 -10.72 6.75 29.57
C ASN A 163 -9.35 6.05 29.57
N PHE A 164 -8.31 6.73 29.10
CA PHE A 164 -6.97 6.16 29.00
C PHE A 164 -6.25 6.03 30.35
N ASN A 165 -6.81 6.60 31.43
CA ASN A 165 -6.35 6.31 32.79
C ASN A 165 -6.74 4.90 33.25
N ASP A 166 -7.70 4.26 32.58
CA ASP A 166 -8.14 2.88 32.89
C ASP A 166 -7.28 1.82 32.18
N LEU A 167 -6.32 2.24 31.36
CA LEU A 167 -5.35 1.35 30.73
C LEU A 167 -4.40 0.75 31.79
N PRO A 168 -3.76 -0.40 31.48
CA PRO A 168 -2.79 -1.03 32.38
C PRO A 168 -1.72 -0.07 32.91
N ILE A 169 -1.25 0.83 32.05
CA ILE A 169 -0.52 2.04 32.44
C ILE A 169 -1.31 3.25 31.93
N PRO A 170 -1.77 4.16 32.82
CA PRO A 170 -2.40 5.41 32.42
C PRO A 170 -1.62 6.17 31.32
N PHE A 171 -2.31 6.50 30.23
CA PHE A 171 -1.71 7.07 29.03
C PHE A 171 -2.32 8.41 28.62
N ALA A 172 -1.50 9.27 28.02
CA ALA A 172 -1.97 10.41 27.24
C ALA A 172 -1.11 10.61 25.98
N CYS A 173 -1.71 11.13 24.92
CA CYS A 173 -0.95 11.57 23.75
C CYS A 173 -1.43 12.90 23.21
N ILE A 174 -0.56 13.55 22.45
CA ILE A 174 -0.76 14.91 21.97
C ILE A 174 -1.16 14.93 20.51
N ALA A 175 -2.23 15.65 20.21
CA ALA A 175 -2.51 16.16 18.87
C ALA A 175 -2.59 17.68 18.92
N ALA A 176 -2.65 18.31 17.75
CA ALA A 176 -2.92 19.73 17.61
C ALA A 176 -4.16 19.93 16.73
N ASP A 177 -5.09 20.76 17.16
CA ASP A 177 -6.21 21.15 16.31
C ASP A 177 -5.78 22.29 15.39
N SER A 178 -5.69 22.01 14.09
CA SER A 178 -5.28 22.98 13.08
C SER A 178 -6.30 24.12 12.87
N ARG A 179 -7.56 23.93 13.25
CA ARG A 179 -8.61 24.96 13.17
C ARG A 179 -8.47 25.99 14.29
N SER A 180 -8.43 25.53 15.53
CA SER A 180 -8.27 26.41 16.71
C SER A 180 -6.82 26.82 17.01
N ARG A 181 -5.84 26.10 16.44
CA ARG A 181 -4.39 26.24 16.71
C ARG A 181 -4.02 25.92 18.16
N GLN A 182 -4.76 25.01 18.79
CA GLN A 182 -4.57 24.62 20.19
C GLN A 182 -4.07 23.19 20.33
N GLU A 183 -3.38 22.95 21.44
CA GLU A 183 -3.00 21.62 21.88
C GLU A 183 -4.23 20.82 22.31
N VAL A 184 -4.28 19.56 21.89
CA VAL A 184 -5.31 18.61 22.27
C VAL A 184 -4.65 17.44 22.99
N VAL A 185 -4.79 17.42 24.32
CA VAL A 185 -4.31 16.32 25.15
C VAL A 185 -5.36 15.22 25.15
N MET A 186 -5.06 14.11 24.47
CA MET A 186 -5.97 12.99 24.33
C MET A 186 -5.75 12.00 25.49
N ARG A 187 -6.69 12.04 26.45
CA ARG A 187 -6.77 11.12 27.61
C ARG A 187 -7.98 10.21 27.56
N GLU A 188 -8.79 10.30 26.51
CA GLU A 188 -10.00 9.50 26.33
C GLU A 188 -10.40 9.40 24.86
N GLY A 189 -11.29 8.46 24.58
CA GLY A 189 -11.78 8.14 23.26
C GLY A 189 -11.32 6.76 22.80
N VAL A 190 -11.20 6.57 21.49
CA VAL A 190 -10.75 5.33 20.88
C VAL A 190 -9.23 5.37 20.72
N LEU A 191 -8.51 4.39 21.29
CA LEU A 191 -7.05 4.43 21.37
C LEU A 191 -6.37 4.51 19.99
N GLN A 192 -6.81 3.70 19.02
CA GLN A 192 -6.24 3.72 17.67
C GLN A 192 -6.44 5.06 16.96
N GLU A 193 -7.56 5.75 17.22
CA GLU A 193 -7.85 7.07 16.64
C GLU A 193 -6.96 8.15 17.25
N ALA A 194 -6.77 8.12 18.57
CA ALA A 194 -5.89 9.05 19.27
C ALA A 194 -4.43 8.90 18.81
N ILE A 195 -3.92 7.68 18.72
CA ILE A 195 -2.56 7.40 18.20
C ILE A 195 -2.44 7.90 16.75
N ARG A 196 -3.44 7.64 15.90
CA ARG A 196 -3.43 8.07 14.48
C ARG A 196 -3.53 9.58 14.30
N ALA A 197 -4.26 10.28 15.17
CA ALA A 197 -4.33 11.74 15.19
C ALA A 197 -2.97 12.33 15.62
N SER A 198 -2.32 11.75 16.64
CA SER A 198 -1.00 12.17 17.10
C SER A 198 0.10 12.00 16.05
N MET A 199 -0.09 11.15 15.03
CA MET A 199 0.84 10.88 13.93
C MET A 199 0.43 11.54 12.59
N ALA A 200 -0.59 12.42 12.58
CA ALA A 200 -1.11 13.02 11.36
C ALA A 200 -0.24 14.20 10.86
N ILE A 201 0.97 13.90 10.35
CA ILE A 201 1.94 14.91 9.92
C ILE A 201 1.39 15.76 8.76
N PRO A 202 1.26 17.09 8.91
CA PRO A 202 0.73 17.97 7.88
C PRO A 202 1.41 17.80 6.52
N GLY A 203 0.61 17.72 5.45
CA GLY A 203 1.09 17.57 4.08
C GLY A 203 1.54 16.16 3.68
N LEU A 204 1.88 15.31 4.64
CA LEU A 204 2.25 13.91 4.40
C LEU A 204 1.04 12.98 4.67
N PHE A 205 0.51 13.01 5.89
CA PHE A 205 -0.65 12.24 6.30
C PHE A 205 -1.88 13.12 6.45
N ALA A 206 -3.03 12.63 6.00
CA ALA A 206 -4.29 13.33 6.14
C ALA A 206 -4.60 13.56 7.64
N PRO A 207 -5.11 14.76 7.99
CA PRO A 207 -5.58 15.06 9.33
C PRO A 207 -6.75 14.14 9.73
N VAL A 208 -6.97 13.99 11.03
CA VAL A 208 -8.11 13.25 11.58
C VAL A 208 -9.20 14.25 11.95
N GLU A 209 -10.36 14.14 11.30
CA GLU A 209 -11.54 14.90 11.69
C GLU A 209 -12.21 14.23 12.89
N LYS A 210 -12.39 14.99 13.96
CA LYS A 210 -13.09 14.55 15.16
C LYS A 210 -13.97 15.69 15.67
N ASP A 211 -15.28 15.49 15.64
CA ASP A 211 -16.28 16.51 15.93
C ASP A 211 -16.07 17.78 15.08
N SER A 212 -15.78 18.92 15.72
CA SER A 212 -15.47 20.19 15.04
C SER A 212 -13.96 20.39 14.79
N MET A 213 -13.11 19.51 15.31
CA MET A 213 -11.65 19.63 15.25
C MET A 213 -11.07 19.00 13.98
N LEU A 214 -9.93 19.53 13.55
CA LEU A 214 -9.11 18.97 12.48
C LEU A 214 -7.72 18.67 13.04
N LEU A 215 -7.55 17.46 13.54
CA LEU A 215 -6.39 17.04 14.32
C LEU A 215 -5.21 16.70 13.41
N VAL A 216 -4.05 17.29 13.72
CA VAL A 216 -2.74 17.01 13.13
C VAL A 216 -1.74 16.56 14.19
N ASP A 217 -0.58 16.09 13.76
CA ASP A 217 0.50 15.59 14.63
C ASP A 217 0.84 16.59 15.76
N GLY A 218 0.84 16.11 17.01
CA GLY A 218 1.08 16.97 18.18
C GLY A 218 2.47 17.57 18.25
N GLY A 219 3.42 17.04 17.47
CA GLY A 219 4.81 17.49 17.40
C GLY A 219 4.97 18.93 16.93
N ILE A 220 3.95 19.52 16.28
CA ILE A 220 3.94 20.94 15.91
C ILE A 220 3.79 21.89 17.11
N ILE A 221 3.20 21.43 18.23
CA ILE A 221 2.94 22.26 19.41
C ILE A 221 3.71 21.75 20.64
N ASN A 222 3.53 20.47 21.00
CA ASN A 222 4.13 19.88 22.19
C ASN A 222 4.74 18.51 21.84
N ASN A 223 5.96 18.53 21.31
CA ASN A 223 6.65 17.31 20.88
C ASN A 223 7.24 16.48 22.02
N PHE A 224 7.21 16.96 23.26
CA PHE A 224 7.81 16.30 24.43
C PHE A 224 7.02 16.66 25.70
N PRO A 225 5.86 15.99 25.94
CA PRO A 225 4.82 16.47 26.85
C PRO A 225 5.06 16.15 28.34
N VAL A 226 6.11 16.74 28.92
CA VAL A 226 6.44 16.59 30.34
C VAL A 226 5.41 17.28 31.24
N ASP A 227 4.93 18.45 30.85
CA ASP A 227 3.84 19.16 31.52
C ASP A 227 2.59 18.27 31.71
N VAL A 228 2.20 17.56 30.66
CA VAL A 228 1.03 16.66 30.71
C VAL A 228 1.25 15.49 31.67
N ILE A 229 2.44 14.88 31.68
CA ILE A 229 2.69 13.76 32.60
C ILE A 229 2.74 14.21 34.07
N ARG A 230 3.20 15.44 34.33
CA ARG A 230 3.12 16.05 35.66
C ARG A 230 1.67 16.26 36.08
N GLU A 231 0.82 16.76 35.19
CA GLU A 231 -0.63 16.90 35.44
C GLU A 231 -1.33 15.55 35.70
N MET A 232 -0.82 14.45 35.13
CA MET A 232 -1.30 13.10 35.42
C MET A 232 -0.91 12.61 36.83
N GLY A 233 0.05 13.27 37.49
CA GLY A 233 0.47 12.99 38.85
C GLY A 233 1.86 12.34 38.99
N ALA A 234 2.74 12.50 38.00
CA ALA A 234 4.11 11.99 38.08
C ALA A 234 4.99 12.86 38.99
N ASP A 235 5.57 12.25 40.02
CA ASP A 235 6.56 12.89 40.92
C ASP A 235 7.95 12.92 40.29
N ILE A 236 8.27 11.93 39.46
CA ILE A 236 9.57 11.78 38.79
C ILE A 236 9.33 11.52 37.31
N VAL A 237 10.02 12.24 36.44
CA VAL A 237 9.88 12.12 34.98
C VAL A 237 11.17 11.60 34.35
N VAL A 238 11.05 10.46 33.67
CA VAL A 238 12.08 9.91 32.78
C VAL A 238 11.66 10.18 31.34
N GLY A 239 12.43 11.00 30.64
CA GLY A 239 12.08 11.45 29.29
C GLY A 239 13.04 10.94 28.23
N VAL A 240 12.52 10.40 27.13
CA VAL A 240 13.30 10.01 25.95
C VAL A 240 13.02 11.00 24.83
N ILE A 241 14.05 11.74 24.42
CA ILE A 241 13.91 12.84 23.48
C ILE A 241 14.81 12.69 22.25
N MET A 242 14.23 12.90 21.08
CA MET A 242 15.01 12.93 19.85
C MET A 242 15.77 14.26 19.71
N PRO A 243 17.07 14.23 19.37
CA PRO A 243 17.82 15.43 19.07
C PRO A 243 17.19 16.17 17.88
N HIS A 244 17.28 17.51 17.91
CA HIS A 244 17.13 18.26 16.68
C HIS A 244 18.36 17.99 15.81
N ASP A 245 18.19 17.94 14.48
CA ASP A 245 19.32 18.01 13.57
C ASP A 245 20.09 19.31 13.82
N GLN A 246 21.19 19.23 14.59
CA GLN A 246 22.01 20.39 14.94
C GLN A 246 23.20 20.61 13.99
N GLU A 247 23.46 19.73 13.01
CA GLU A 247 24.66 19.88 12.17
C GLU A 247 24.41 19.94 10.66
N SER A 248 24.92 21.04 10.07
CA SER A 248 25.14 21.38 8.65
C SER A 248 23.93 21.77 7.77
N PRO A 249 23.72 23.09 7.52
CA PRO A 249 22.83 23.60 6.47
C PRO A 249 23.08 22.97 5.08
N ASP A 250 24.29 22.51 4.81
CA ASP A 250 24.72 21.96 3.51
C ASP A 250 24.12 20.58 3.15
N HIS A 251 23.56 19.84 4.13
CA HIS A 251 22.97 18.51 3.88
C HIS A 251 21.45 18.51 3.70
N ARG A 252 20.78 19.65 3.92
CA ARG A 252 19.31 19.75 3.81
C ARG A 252 18.91 19.98 2.35
N ARG A 253 18.12 19.06 1.80
CA ARG A 253 17.70 19.10 0.38
C ARG A 253 16.43 19.92 0.17
N GLY A 254 15.83 20.44 1.25
CA GLY A 254 14.61 21.27 1.18
C GLY A 254 13.38 20.43 0.82
N THR A 255 13.36 19.15 1.21
CA THR A 255 12.20 18.29 0.99
C THR A 255 11.00 18.78 1.82
N LEU A 256 9.78 18.48 1.39
CA LEU A 256 8.57 18.88 2.11
C LEU A 256 8.57 18.39 3.57
N ALA A 257 9.05 17.16 3.80
CA ALA A 257 9.17 16.57 5.12
C ALA A 257 10.16 17.35 6.01
N GLU A 258 11.34 17.69 5.50
CA GLU A 258 12.32 18.52 6.21
C GLU A 258 11.77 19.91 6.56
N VAL A 259 10.99 20.51 5.65
CA VAL A 259 10.36 21.82 5.89
C VAL A 259 9.32 21.72 7.01
N VAL A 260 8.46 20.69 6.98
CA VAL A 260 7.47 20.46 8.03
C VAL A 260 8.16 20.22 9.38
N GLU A 261 9.19 19.39 9.42
CA GLU A 261 9.98 19.13 10.65
C GLU A 261 10.59 20.42 11.22
N GLN A 262 11.15 21.29 10.36
CA GLN A 262 11.68 22.59 10.79
C GLN A 262 10.60 23.51 11.35
N LEU A 263 9.43 23.57 10.70
CA LEU A 263 8.31 24.38 11.20
C LEU A 263 7.83 23.86 12.56
N SER A 264 7.69 22.55 12.74
CA SER A 264 7.36 21.94 14.03
C SER A 264 8.37 22.29 15.10
N ASN A 265 9.67 22.17 14.78
CA ASN A 265 10.76 22.49 15.70
C ASN A 265 10.79 23.98 16.08
N PHE A 266 10.40 24.87 15.17
CA PHE A 266 10.31 26.31 15.43
C PHE A 266 9.12 26.64 16.34
N MET A 267 7.92 26.13 16.02
CA MET A 267 6.69 26.43 16.76
C MET A 267 6.69 25.85 18.19
N GLY A 268 7.16 24.61 18.37
CA GLY A 268 7.19 23.95 19.67
C GLY A 268 8.41 24.28 20.54
N ARG A 269 9.31 25.17 20.12
CA ARG A 269 10.63 25.38 20.73
C ARG A 269 10.54 25.77 22.21
N GLU A 270 9.72 26.77 22.53
CA GLU A 270 9.60 27.31 23.89
C GLU A 270 9.07 26.23 24.85
N LYS A 271 7.97 25.58 24.46
CA LYS A 271 7.35 24.51 25.24
C LYS A 271 8.28 23.32 25.45
N ARG A 272 9.00 22.90 24.39
CA ARG A 272 10.03 21.86 24.48
C ARG A 272 11.14 22.23 25.46
N SER A 273 11.63 23.47 25.44
CA SER A 273 12.67 23.93 26.38
C SER A 273 12.20 23.90 27.84
N MET A 274 10.96 24.32 28.12
CA MET A 274 10.37 24.23 29.46
C MET A 274 10.24 22.77 29.91
N ASN A 275 9.71 21.90 29.05
CA ASN A 275 9.52 20.48 29.37
C ASN A 275 10.84 19.74 29.60
N ILE A 276 11.90 20.06 28.83
CA ILE A 276 13.23 19.51 29.09
C ILE A 276 13.77 19.95 30.46
N ALA A 277 13.55 21.20 30.85
CA ALA A 277 14.00 21.71 32.14
C ALA A 277 13.26 21.05 33.34
N ASP A 278 12.03 20.57 33.12
CA ASP A 278 11.21 19.87 34.11
C ASP A 278 11.38 18.32 34.08
N THR A 279 12.37 17.82 33.33
CA THR A 279 12.68 16.38 33.27
C THR A 279 13.74 15.99 34.29
N ASP A 280 13.49 14.97 35.11
CA ASP A 280 14.45 14.49 36.11
C ASP A 280 15.58 13.65 35.50
N ILE A 281 15.26 12.73 34.60
CA ILE A 281 16.24 11.92 33.86
C ILE A 281 15.96 12.03 32.37
N LEU A 282 16.86 12.70 31.65
CA LEU A 282 16.75 12.89 30.21
C LEU A 282 17.65 11.89 29.46
N ILE A 283 17.04 11.01 28.67
CA ILE A 283 17.69 10.09 27.74
C ILE A 283 17.65 10.72 26.35
N LYS A 284 18.84 10.92 25.75
CA LYS A 284 19.00 11.55 24.44
C LYS A 284 19.75 10.61 23.49
N PRO A 285 19.04 9.78 22.70
CA PRO A 285 19.66 8.92 21.69
C PRO A 285 20.32 9.72 20.58
N ASP A 286 21.54 9.35 20.21
CA ASP A 286 22.21 9.90 19.02
C ASP A 286 21.53 9.30 17.77
N THR A 287 20.74 10.10 17.08
CA THR A 287 19.99 9.71 15.86
C THR A 287 20.21 10.67 14.69
N ASP A 288 21.21 11.54 14.79
CA ASP A 288 21.54 12.56 13.79
C ASP A 288 21.82 11.99 12.38
N PRO A 289 22.37 10.77 12.21
CA PRO A 289 22.55 10.18 10.87
C PRO A 289 21.25 9.80 10.13
N TYR A 290 20.09 9.85 10.78
CA TYR A 290 18.82 9.39 10.24
C TYR A 290 17.84 10.55 10.09
N GLY A 291 16.94 10.47 9.10
CA GLY A 291 15.85 11.43 8.93
C GLY A 291 14.54 10.90 9.50
N MET A 292 13.50 11.76 9.54
CA MET A 292 12.16 11.35 9.98
C MET A 292 11.52 10.25 9.10
N LEU A 293 12.01 10.06 7.87
CA LEU A 293 11.54 9.06 6.90
C LEU A 293 12.47 7.84 6.74
N SER A 294 13.46 7.65 7.63
CA SER A 294 14.41 6.53 7.58
C SER A 294 13.81 5.21 8.09
N PHE A 295 12.76 4.75 7.43
CA PHE A 295 11.99 3.56 7.77
C PHE A 295 12.54 2.26 7.15
N GLU A 296 13.74 2.28 6.56
CA GLU A 296 14.39 1.08 6.07
C GLU A 296 14.79 0.16 7.23
N ARG A 297 14.73 -1.16 7.03
CA ARG A 297 14.99 -2.15 8.08
C ARG A 297 16.37 -1.96 8.73
N GLU A 298 17.39 -1.67 7.93
CA GLU A 298 18.76 -1.43 8.41
C GLU A 298 18.85 -0.17 9.30
N SER A 299 18.06 0.86 8.98
CA SER A 299 17.93 2.08 9.76
C SER A 299 17.26 1.79 11.12
N ILE A 300 16.14 1.05 11.11
CA ILE A 300 15.34 0.71 12.30
C ILE A 300 16.21 0.00 13.36
N ASP A 301 16.92 -1.06 12.96
CA ASP A 301 17.73 -1.86 13.88
C ASP A 301 18.80 -1.00 14.59
N THR A 302 19.43 -0.10 13.83
CA THR A 302 20.48 0.78 14.34
C THR A 302 19.91 1.87 15.27
N ILE A 303 18.75 2.43 14.93
CA ILE A 303 18.07 3.45 15.75
C ILE A 303 17.64 2.86 17.11
N ILE A 304 17.07 1.64 17.13
CA ILE A 304 16.70 0.95 18.38
C ILE A 304 17.93 0.76 19.27
N THR A 305 19.04 0.30 18.68
CA THR A 305 20.31 0.08 19.38
C THR A 305 20.85 1.38 19.98
N ARG A 306 20.77 2.49 19.25
CA ARG A 306 21.17 3.82 19.74
C ARG A 306 20.32 4.29 20.94
N GLY A 307 19.03 3.97 20.93
CA GLY A 307 18.14 4.18 22.08
C GLY A 307 18.57 3.42 23.32
N GLU A 308 18.91 2.14 23.15
CA GLU A 308 19.43 1.28 24.23
C GLU A 308 20.74 1.82 24.80
N VAL A 309 21.70 2.15 23.94
CA VAL A 309 22.99 2.73 24.35
C VAL A 309 22.80 4.02 25.15
N ALA A 310 21.93 4.92 24.71
CA ALA A 310 21.69 6.17 25.40
C ALA A 310 21.05 5.98 26.79
N ALA A 311 20.15 5.02 26.93
CA ALA A 311 19.58 4.67 28.22
C ALA A 311 20.58 3.95 29.13
N ARG A 312 21.44 3.08 28.58
CA ARG A 312 22.54 2.44 29.33
C ARG A 312 23.57 3.46 29.82
N ASN A 313 23.81 4.54 29.10
CA ASN A 313 24.65 5.65 29.60
C ASN A 313 24.04 6.36 30.83
N LYS A 314 22.74 6.15 31.09
CA LYS A 314 22.02 6.63 32.28
C LYS A 314 21.82 5.56 33.35
N TRP A 315 22.46 4.40 33.21
CA TRP A 315 22.27 3.25 34.10
C TRP A 315 22.43 3.57 35.59
N GLU A 316 23.45 4.36 35.95
CA GLU A 316 23.69 4.73 37.36
C GLU A 316 22.57 5.62 37.91
N GLU A 317 22.10 6.61 37.15
CA GLU A 317 20.97 7.48 37.52
C GLU A 317 19.68 6.68 37.66
N LEU A 318 19.41 5.76 36.73
CA LEU A 318 18.24 4.88 36.72
C LEU A 318 18.27 3.89 37.89
N THR A 319 19.44 3.34 38.23
CA THR A 319 19.60 2.43 39.37
C THR A 319 19.39 3.18 40.70
N LYS A 320 19.95 4.39 40.84
CA LYS A 320 19.70 5.25 42.01
C LYS A 320 18.23 5.61 42.16
N LEU A 321 17.54 5.87 41.05
CA LEU A 321 16.10 6.10 41.04
C LEU A 321 15.34 4.88 41.55
N LYS A 322 15.65 3.68 41.03
CA LYS A 322 15.06 2.42 41.51
C LYS A 322 15.25 2.23 43.02
N GLU A 323 16.47 2.44 43.52
CA GLU A 323 16.78 2.34 44.94
C GLU A 323 15.95 3.33 45.77
N ARG A 324 15.85 4.59 45.32
CA ARG A 324 15.05 5.63 45.99
C ARG A 324 13.57 5.25 46.10
N ILE A 325 13.00 4.65 45.06
CA ILE A 325 11.60 4.20 45.03
C ILE A 325 11.41 2.96 45.91
N ALA A 326 12.36 2.01 45.86
CA ALA A 326 12.32 0.78 46.67
C ALA A 326 12.44 1.06 48.18
N ILE A 327 13.26 2.04 48.57
CA ILE A 327 13.41 2.46 49.98
C ILE A 327 12.10 3.02 50.54
N THR A 328 11.29 3.70 49.72
CA THR A 328 9.96 4.20 50.14
C THR A 328 8.90 3.11 50.27
N ASP A 329 9.01 1.98 49.57
CA ASP A 329 8.06 0.85 49.67
C ASP A 329 8.27 0.01 50.95
N HIS A 330 9.45 0.07 51.58
CA HIS A 330 9.82 -0.75 52.72
C HIS A 330 9.43 -0.19 54.10
N SER A 331 8.71 0.92 54.18
CA SER A 331 8.46 1.57 55.47
C SER A 331 7.29 1.01 56.30
N ASP A 332 6.54 -0.03 55.89
CA ASP A 332 5.46 -0.60 56.74
C ASP A 332 5.01 -2.06 56.48
N ALA A 333 5.81 -2.93 55.83
CA ALA A 333 5.43 -4.34 55.69
C ALA A 333 6.62 -5.30 55.90
N GLY A 334 6.54 -6.09 56.96
CA GLY A 334 7.50 -7.13 57.29
C GLY A 334 7.69 -8.15 56.16
N GLU A 335 8.95 -8.36 55.80
CA GLU A 335 9.54 -9.66 55.46
C GLU A 335 8.78 -10.60 54.49
N LYS A 336 8.17 -10.10 53.41
CA LYS A 336 7.80 -10.92 52.22
C LYS A 336 7.77 -10.13 50.88
N SER A 337 8.80 -9.34 50.55
CA SER A 337 8.80 -8.55 49.30
C SER A 337 10.11 -8.61 48.49
N ALA A 338 10.64 -9.81 48.25
CA ALA A 338 11.67 -10.03 47.22
C ALA A 338 11.11 -10.62 45.91
N THR A 339 9.79 -10.89 45.85
CA THR A 339 9.10 -11.44 44.67
C THR A 339 7.85 -10.64 44.28
N ALA A 340 7.60 -9.49 44.89
CA ALA A 340 6.35 -8.73 44.76
C ALA A 340 6.42 -7.50 43.84
N PHE A 341 7.53 -7.25 43.14
CA PHE A 341 7.67 -6.09 42.23
C PHE A 341 6.93 -6.23 40.88
N GLY A 342 6.11 -7.28 40.72
CA GLY A 342 5.16 -7.44 39.61
C GLY A 342 3.73 -7.76 40.05
N ALA A 343 3.39 -7.69 41.34
CA ALA A 343 2.18 -8.33 41.89
C ALA A 343 1.14 -7.40 42.56
N THR A 344 1.35 -6.08 42.64
CA THR A 344 0.43 -5.17 43.36
C THR A 344 -0.36 -4.18 42.52
N ARG A 345 -0.29 -4.28 41.18
CA ARG A 345 -1.46 -4.00 40.34
C ARG A 345 -1.85 -5.35 39.75
N GLN A 346 -3.12 -5.73 39.83
CA GLN A 346 -3.66 -6.72 38.90
C GLN A 346 -3.32 -6.18 37.51
N THR A 347 -2.26 -6.69 36.88
CA THR A 347 -1.91 -6.33 35.53
C THR A 347 -3.11 -6.73 34.70
N ILE A 348 -3.86 -5.74 34.23
CA ILE A 348 -4.89 -5.95 33.22
C ILE A 348 -4.10 -6.35 31.96
N GLU A 349 -3.66 -7.60 31.89
CA GLU A 349 -2.97 -8.10 30.72
C GLU A 349 -4.00 -8.17 29.60
N ASN A 350 -3.74 -7.48 28.49
CA ASN A 350 -4.61 -7.57 27.33
C ASN A 350 -4.58 -9.02 26.79
N ARG A 351 -5.61 -9.78 27.14
CA ARG A 351 -5.74 -11.21 26.82
C ARG A 351 -5.77 -11.49 25.32
N TYR A 352 -6.03 -10.47 24.51
CA TYR A 352 -6.13 -10.60 23.06
C TYR A 352 -4.79 -10.44 22.34
N ILE A 353 -3.75 -9.89 22.97
CA ILE A 353 -2.42 -9.71 22.35
C ILE A 353 -1.90 -11.03 21.78
N LYS A 354 -2.09 -12.12 22.52
CA LYS A 354 -1.61 -13.47 22.15
C LYS A 354 -2.60 -14.27 21.30
N MET A 355 -3.79 -13.73 21.01
CA MET A 355 -4.81 -14.42 20.22
C MET A 355 -4.65 -14.11 18.73
N ASP A 356 -4.28 -15.12 17.94
CA ASP A 356 -4.26 -15.02 16.47
C ASP A 356 -5.64 -15.26 15.85
N THR A 357 -6.43 -16.17 16.41
CA THR A 357 -7.76 -16.53 15.91
C THR A 357 -8.86 -16.02 16.83
N LEU A 358 -9.86 -15.36 16.25
CA LEU A 358 -10.99 -14.73 16.92
C LEU A 358 -12.28 -15.45 16.53
N ALA A 359 -13.18 -15.69 17.49
CA ALA A 359 -14.51 -16.20 17.21
C ALA A 359 -15.46 -15.03 16.94
N ILE A 360 -16.21 -15.10 15.84
CA ILE A 360 -17.08 -14.04 15.34
C ILE A 360 -18.52 -14.52 15.33
N GLN A 361 -19.40 -13.82 16.02
CA GLN A 361 -20.83 -14.11 16.08
C GLN A 361 -21.58 -13.52 14.88
N THR A 362 -21.44 -12.21 14.65
CA THR A 362 -22.04 -11.52 13.50
C THR A 362 -21.04 -10.63 12.78
N ILE A 363 -21.29 -10.35 11.51
CA ILE A 363 -20.57 -9.34 10.72
C ILE A 363 -21.57 -8.26 10.33
N ARG A 364 -21.20 -7.00 10.52
CA ARG A 364 -22.02 -5.84 10.15
C ARG A 364 -21.18 -4.75 9.51
N PHE A 365 -21.84 -3.88 8.76
CA PHE A 365 -21.19 -2.72 8.13
C PHE A 365 -21.85 -1.40 8.54
N GLU A 366 -21.03 -0.38 8.76
CA GLU A 366 -21.44 1.01 8.99
C GLU A 366 -20.91 1.90 7.86
N GLY A 367 -21.72 2.88 7.42
CA GLY A 367 -21.35 3.82 6.35
C GLY A 367 -21.84 3.45 4.94
N ILE A 368 -22.60 2.35 4.82
CA ILE A 368 -23.22 1.89 3.56
C ILE A 368 -24.68 1.48 3.77
N SER A 369 -25.41 1.34 2.66
CA SER A 369 -26.79 0.85 2.67
C SER A 369 -26.86 -0.66 2.92
N GLN A 370 -28.01 -1.15 3.40
CA GLN A 370 -28.23 -2.60 3.63
C GLN A 370 -28.04 -3.45 2.38
N ALA A 371 -28.35 -2.91 1.19
CA ALA A 371 -28.12 -3.62 -0.07
C ALA A 371 -26.63 -3.78 -0.37
N GLU A 372 -25.82 -2.74 -0.15
CA GLU A 372 -24.36 -2.77 -0.30
C GLU A 372 -23.72 -3.69 0.76
N GLU A 373 -24.22 -3.67 2.00
CA GLU A 373 -23.79 -4.57 3.08
C GLU A 373 -24.00 -6.05 2.71
N ALA A 374 -25.19 -6.40 2.21
CA ALA A 374 -25.48 -7.77 1.78
C ALA A 374 -24.59 -8.24 0.62
N GLU A 375 -24.06 -7.32 -0.19
CA GLU A 375 -23.06 -7.63 -1.22
C GLU A 375 -21.66 -7.82 -0.63
N LEU A 376 -21.24 -6.98 0.31
CA LEU A 376 -19.94 -7.11 0.97
C LEU A 376 -19.82 -8.37 1.83
N ILE A 377 -20.89 -8.74 2.54
CA ILE A 377 -20.91 -9.96 3.37
C ILE A 377 -20.68 -11.21 2.51
N LYS A 378 -21.17 -11.26 1.26
CA LYS A 378 -20.91 -12.39 0.34
C LYS A 378 -19.42 -12.58 0.03
N ILE A 379 -18.61 -11.54 0.19
CA ILE A 379 -17.14 -11.60 0.01
C ILE A 379 -16.46 -12.26 1.21
N ILE A 380 -17.04 -12.07 2.40
CA ILE A 380 -16.49 -12.52 3.67
C ILE A 380 -16.95 -13.95 3.90
N ASN A 381 -16.19 -14.90 3.36
CA ASN A 381 -16.42 -16.32 3.56
C ASN A 381 -15.80 -16.78 4.89
N LEU A 382 -16.53 -16.62 6.01
CA LEU A 382 -16.11 -17.16 7.30
C LEU A 382 -16.28 -18.68 7.33
N LYS A 383 -15.23 -19.39 7.71
CA LYS A 383 -15.32 -20.82 8.04
C LYS A 383 -15.52 -20.95 9.55
N GLU A 384 -16.56 -21.68 9.96
CA GLU A 384 -16.81 -22.03 11.36
C GLU A 384 -16.92 -20.83 12.32
N ASN A 385 -17.35 -19.66 11.83
CA ASN A 385 -17.45 -18.45 12.65
C ASN A 385 -16.13 -18.06 13.33
N LYS A 386 -15.00 -18.36 12.70
CA LYS A 386 -13.66 -17.98 13.16
C LYS A 386 -12.93 -17.19 12.09
N ILE A 387 -12.08 -16.27 12.53
CA ILE A 387 -11.24 -15.46 11.65
C ILE A 387 -9.87 -15.27 12.27
N THR A 388 -8.81 -15.43 11.48
CA THR A 388 -7.45 -15.07 11.92
C THR A 388 -7.19 -13.59 11.71
N ARG A 389 -6.23 -13.02 12.46
CA ARG A 389 -5.78 -11.64 12.25
C ARG A 389 -5.34 -11.38 10.80
N ALA A 390 -4.63 -12.33 10.19
CA ALA A 390 -4.23 -12.24 8.79
C ALA A 390 -5.43 -12.27 7.82
N GLN A 391 -6.47 -13.05 8.12
CA GLN A 391 -7.71 -13.04 7.33
C GLN A 391 -8.46 -11.71 7.46
N LEU A 392 -8.53 -11.12 8.66
CA LEU A 392 -9.12 -9.80 8.89
C LEU A 392 -8.40 -8.71 8.08
N GLU A 393 -7.08 -8.71 8.09
CA GLU A 393 -6.27 -7.78 7.30
C GLU A 393 -6.51 -7.96 5.80
N SER A 394 -6.53 -9.20 5.31
CA SER A 394 -6.80 -9.52 3.91
C SER A 394 -8.22 -9.08 3.49
N ILE A 395 -9.23 -9.32 4.33
CA ILE A 395 -10.61 -8.88 4.07
C ILE A 395 -10.70 -7.36 4.04
N THR A 396 -10.13 -6.68 5.03
CA THR A 396 -10.07 -5.20 5.10
C THR A 396 -9.39 -4.62 3.86
N SER A 397 -8.24 -5.19 3.49
CA SER A 397 -7.48 -4.78 2.30
C SER A 397 -8.24 -5.02 1.00
N ARG A 398 -9.03 -6.10 0.90
CA ARG A 398 -9.88 -6.38 -0.27
C ARG A 398 -11.07 -5.43 -0.37
N ILE A 399 -11.69 -5.08 0.77
CA ILE A 399 -12.79 -4.11 0.81
C ILE A 399 -12.26 -2.74 0.40
N TYR A 400 -11.14 -2.29 0.99
CA TYR A 400 -10.48 -1.04 0.60
C TYR A 400 -10.02 -1.08 -0.87
N GLY A 401 -9.44 -2.20 -1.28
CA GLY A 401 -8.97 -2.47 -2.64
C GLY A 401 -10.04 -2.60 -3.69
N SER A 402 -11.33 -2.57 -3.34
CA SER A 402 -12.39 -2.33 -4.31
C SER A 402 -12.31 -0.94 -4.97
N GLY A 403 -11.56 -0.02 -4.35
CA GLY A 403 -11.44 1.38 -4.77
C GLY A 403 -12.68 2.22 -4.42
N PHE A 404 -13.69 1.63 -3.77
CA PHE A 404 -14.97 2.26 -3.41
C PHE A 404 -14.92 3.13 -2.16
N PHE A 405 -13.93 2.91 -1.31
CA PHE A 405 -13.85 3.52 0.01
C PHE A 405 -12.54 4.28 0.16
N ASN A 406 -12.58 5.43 0.84
CA ASN A 406 -11.40 6.17 1.28
C ASN A 406 -10.83 5.57 2.57
N ARG A 407 -11.68 4.93 3.37
CA ARG A 407 -11.30 4.36 4.65
C ARG A 407 -12.12 3.10 4.94
N VAL A 408 -11.46 2.07 5.45
CA VAL A 408 -12.06 0.80 5.87
C VAL A 408 -11.34 0.33 7.12
N TYR A 409 -12.01 0.28 8.26
CA TYR A 409 -11.44 -0.33 9.46
C TYR A 409 -12.49 -1.19 10.14
N TYR A 410 -12.05 -1.96 11.13
CA TYR A 410 -12.93 -2.84 11.87
C TYR A 410 -12.78 -2.61 13.38
N ARG A 411 -13.86 -2.91 14.09
CA ARG A 411 -13.87 -3.08 15.54
C ARG A 411 -14.57 -4.39 15.92
N LEU A 412 -14.20 -4.92 17.07
CA LEU A 412 -14.81 -6.11 17.65
C LEU A 412 -15.67 -5.67 18.83
N ASP A 413 -16.98 -5.79 18.70
CA ASP A 413 -17.96 -5.42 19.73
C ASP A 413 -18.37 -6.63 20.58
N GLY A 414 -18.63 -6.42 21.87
CA GLY A 414 -19.04 -7.46 22.82
C GLY A 414 -17.89 -8.28 23.42
N GLU A 415 -18.25 -9.31 24.20
CA GLU A 415 -17.29 -10.28 24.73
C GLU A 415 -17.26 -11.53 23.84
N PHE A 416 -16.12 -12.23 23.81
CA PHE A 416 -15.89 -13.41 22.98
C PHE A 416 -17.06 -14.44 23.06
N PRO A 417 -17.71 -14.82 21.94
CA PRO A 417 -17.43 -14.45 20.55
C PRO A 417 -17.89 -13.04 20.15
N PHE A 418 -17.09 -12.34 19.35
CA PHE A 418 -17.28 -10.92 19.03
C PHE A 418 -18.26 -10.66 17.88
N ASP A 419 -18.89 -9.50 17.88
CA ASP A 419 -19.50 -8.92 16.70
C ASP A 419 -18.45 -8.12 15.92
N LEU A 420 -18.18 -8.51 14.67
CA LEU A 420 -17.23 -7.82 13.79
C LEU A 420 -17.95 -6.70 13.04
N VAL A 421 -17.63 -5.45 13.36
CA VAL A 421 -18.20 -4.28 12.70
C VAL A 421 -17.15 -3.63 11.82
N PHE A 422 -17.40 -3.60 10.51
CA PHE A 422 -16.62 -2.82 9.55
C PHE A 422 -17.21 -1.42 9.42
N THR A 423 -16.39 -0.39 9.64
CA THR A 423 -16.77 1.00 9.37
C THR A 423 -16.08 1.45 8.09
N VAL A 424 -16.87 1.91 7.11
CA VAL A 424 -16.36 2.32 5.80
C VAL A 424 -16.79 3.74 5.44
N GLU A 425 -15.90 4.46 4.78
CA GLU A 425 -16.14 5.83 4.30
C GLU A 425 -16.04 5.85 2.77
N LYS A 426 -17.11 6.28 2.08
CA LYS A 426 -17.16 6.29 0.62
C LYS A 426 -16.12 7.24 0.02
N LYS A 427 -15.60 6.88 -1.15
CA LYS A 427 -14.63 7.69 -1.89
C LYS A 427 -15.31 8.82 -2.67
N ASP A 428 -15.05 10.06 -2.26
CA ASP A 428 -15.69 11.26 -2.82
C ASP A 428 -14.79 12.12 -3.74
N PHE A 429 -13.55 11.67 -4.01
CA PHE A 429 -12.62 12.35 -4.91
C PHE A 429 -12.22 11.50 -6.12
N HIS A 430 -11.84 12.17 -7.20
CA HIS A 430 -11.31 11.60 -8.44
C HIS A 430 -9.78 11.58 -8.39
N THR A 431 -9.13 10.76 -9.23
CA THR A 431 -7.67 10.75 -9.34
C THR A 431 -7.23 11.12 -10.75
N LEU A 432 -6.14 11.88 -10.84
CA LEU A 432 -5.39 12.12 -12.06
C LEU A 432 -4.02 11.46 -11.92
N ASP A 433 -3.82 10.38 -12.64
CA ASP A 433 -2.62 9.58 -12.59
C ASP A 433 -1.73 9.90 -13.81
N LEU A 434 -0.47 10.25 -13.56
CA LEU A 434 0.49 10.72 -14.55
C LEU A 434 1.70 9.79 -14.61
N GLY A 435 2.01 9.30 -15.80
CA GLY A 435 3.17 8.47 -16.11
C GLY A 435 4.06 9.15 -17.15
N VAL A 436 5.38 9.01 -16.98
CA VAL A 436 6.36 9.49 -17.97
C VAL A 436 7.32 8.36 -18.28
N ARG A 437 7.65 8.22 -19.55
CA ARG A 437 8.60 7.23 -20.04
C ARG A 437 9.46 7.85 -21.12
N PHE A 438 10.72 7.45 -21.15
CA PHE A 438 11.56 7.63 -22.32
C PHE A 438 12.18 6.29 -22.71
N ASP A 439 12.17 5.94 -23.99
CA ASP A 439 12.97 4.83 -24.51
C ASP A 439 13.48 5.09 -25.92
N THR A 440 14.50 4.34 -26.34
CA THR A 440 15.16 4.54 -27.64
C THR A 440 14.27 4.26 -28.86
N ARG A 441 13.05 3.74 -28.69
CA ARG A 441 12.11 3.41 -29.77
C ARG A 441 10.95 4.41 -29.87
N ASP A 442 10.24 4.60 -28.77
CA ASP A 442 9.08 5.50 -28.68
C ASP A 442 9.46 6.95 -28.32
N MET A 443 10.74 7.19 -28.00
CA MET A 443 11.24 8.45 -27.45
C MET A 443 10.47 8.80 -26.18
N ALA A 444 9.99 10.04 -26.04
CA ALA A 444 9.19 10.45 -24.90
C ALA A 444 7.73 10.01 -25.04
N ALA A 445 7.19 9.43 -23.96
CA ALA A 445 5.78 9.12 -23.80
C ALA A 445 5.25 9.66 -22.48
N ILE A 446 4.07 10.25 -22.52
CA ILE A 446 3.31 10.72 -21.35
C ILE A 446 2.00 9.94 -21.31
N LEU A 447 1.66 9.40 -20.13
CA LEU A 447 0.39 8.78 -19.84
C LEU A 447 -0.37 9.67 -18.85
N ALA A 448 -1.63 9.95 -19.15
CA ALA A 448 -2.55 10.56 -18.21
C ALA A 448 -3.78 9.67 -18.11
N HIS A 449 -4.16 9.31 -16.89
CA HIS A 449 -5.35 8.53 -16.60
C HIS A 449 -6.20 9.27 -15.57
N THR A 450 -7.52 9.24 -15.73
CA THR A 450 -8.42 9.73 -14.69
C THR A 450 -9.65 8.86 -14.59
N SER A 451 -10.10 8.64 -13.35
CA SER A 451 -11.29 7.85 -13.03
C SER A 451 -12.32 8.74 -12.34
N VAL A 452 -13.51 8.82 -12.93
CA VAL A 452 -14.63 9.66 -12.48
C VAL A 452 -15.82 8.78 -12.12
N ARG A 453 -16.38 8.97 -10.94
CA ARG A 453 -17.60 8.29 -10.47
C ARG A 453 -18.81 9.18 -10.74
N LEU A 454 -19.74 8.71 -11.56
CA LEU A 454 -20.84 9.55 -12.07
C LEU A 454 -22.08 9.60 -11.15
N ASN A 455 -22.29 8.57 -10.32
CA ASN A 455 -23.40 8.50 -9.36
C ASN A 455 -22.89 8.27 -7.93
N SER A 456 -23.68 8.67 -6.92
CA SER A 456 -23.42 8.39 -5.50
C SER A 456 -23.52 6.90 -5.12
N SER A 457 -23.93 6.03 -6.05
CA SER A 457 -23.87 4.59 -5.89
C SER A 457 -22.55 4.05 -6.43
N LEU A 458 -22.06 2.95 -5.83
CA LEU A 458 -20.78 2.30 -6.17
C LEU A 458 -20.70 1.74 -7.61
N ASN A 459 -21.74 1.97 -8.41
CA ASN A 459 -22.06 1.15 -9.56
C ASN A 459 -21.68 1.77 -10.90
N SER A 460 -21.24 3.03 -11.01
CA SER A 460 -20.95 3.64 -12.32
C SER A 460 -19.64 4.40 -12.30
N VAL A 461 -18.73 4.00 -13.19
CA VAL A 461 -17.37 4.56 -13.29
C VAL A 461 -17.06 4.86 -14.75
N PHE A 462 -16.42 6.00 -14.96
CA PHE A 462 -15.92 6.47 -16.23
C PHE A 462 -14.42 6.69 -16.13
N ASP A 463 -13.63 5.94 -16.89
CA ASP A 463 -12.19 6.12 -16.99
C ASP A 463 -11.81 6.74 -18.32
N MET A 464 -10.86 7.66 -18.28
CA MET A 464 -10.25 8.25 -19.47
C MET A 464 -8.74 8.09 -19.39
N THR A 465 -8.16 7.42 -20.38
CA THR A 465 -6.70 7.22 -20.50
C THR A 465 -6.20 7.84 -21.80
N THR A 466 -5.24 8.75 -21.68
CA THR A 466 -4.57 9.41 -22.81
C THR A 466 -3.10 9.08 -22.78
N ARG A 467 -2.57 8.57 -23.88
CA ARG A 467 -1.13 8.42 -24.09
C ARG A 467 -0.68 9.32 -25.23
N LEU A 468 0.25 10.21 -24.92
CA LEU A 468 0.94 11.06 -25.88
C LEU A 468 2.32 10.45 -26.14
N SER A 469 2.56 9.96 -27.36
CA SER A 469 3.82 9.38 -27.79
C SER A 469 3.88 9.40 -29.33
N ARG A 470 4.87 8.72 -29.93
CA ARG A 470 4.87 8.44 -31.37
C ARG A 470 3.62 7.67 -31.84
N ASN A 471 3.06 6.83 -30.98
CA ASN A 471 1.85 6.03 -31.23
C ASN A 471 0.75 6.44 -30.23
N PRO A 472 0.15 7.63 -30.38
CA PRO A 472 -0.77 8.17 -29.40
C PRO A 472 -2.09 7.41 -29.39
N TYR A 473 -2.73 7.36 -28.22
CA TYR A 473 -4.08 6.84 -28.09
C TYR A 473 -4.91 7.57 -27.04
N LEU A 474 -6.22 7.56 -27.24
CA LEU A 474 -7.23 7.90 -26.26
C LEU A 474 -8.11 6.67 -26.05
N LYS A 475 -8.34 6.33 -24.79
CA LYS A 475 -9.23 5.25 -24.36
C LYS A 475 -10.25 5.81 -23.37
N LEU A 476 -11.52 5.54 -23.62
CA LEU A 476 -12.65 5.90 -22.77
C LEU A 476 -13.33 4.60 -22.34
N ASP A 477 -13.43 4.35 -21.05
CA ASP A 477 -14.11 3.18 -20.50
C ASP A 477 -15.30 3.66 -19.66
N TYR A 478 -16.49 3.16 -19.96
CA TYR A 478 -17.65 3.34 -19.11
C TYR A 478 -18.16 1.98 -18.66
N PHE A 479 -18.27 1.77 -17.35
CA PHE A 479 -18.70 0.49 -16.82
C PHE A 479 -19.65 0.66 -15.65
N ILE A 480 -20.58 -0.28 -15.60
CA ILE A 480 -21.56 -0.42 -14.55
C ILE A 480 -21.21 -1.68 -13.75
N ASN A 481 -20.94 -1.51 -12.47
CA ASN A 481 -20.82 -2.61 -11.53
C ASN A 481 -22.21 -2.93 -10.99
N ARG A 482 -22.68 -4.18 -11.14
CA ARG A 482 -23.80 -4.69 -10.33
C ARG A 482 -23.21 -5.67 -9.33
N GLY A 483 -22.93 -5.16 -8.13
CA GLY A 483 -22.09 -5.84 -7.15
C GLY A 483 -20.63 -5.93 -7.60
N ILE A 484 -19.86 -6.79 -6.93
CA ILE A 484 -18.40 -6.87 -7.10
C ILE A 484 -17.99 -7.88 -8.18
N PHE A 485 -18.92 -8.72 -8.63
CA PHE A 485 -18.64 -9.87 -9.50
C PHE A 485 -19.11 -9.69 -10.94
N TYR A 486 -19.88 -8.64 -11.24
CA TYR A 486 -20.41 -8.39 -12.57
C TYR A 486 -20.10 -6.97 -13.00
N ARG A 487 -19.28 -6.86 -14.05
CA ARG A 487 -18.99 -5.61 -14.74
C ARG A 487 -19.50 -5.73 -16.17
N GLY A 488 -20.42 -4.84 -16.53
CA GLY A 488 -20.85 -4.62 -17.91
C GLY A 488 -20.45 -3.21 -18.34
N GLY A 489 -20.12 -3.01 -19.60
CA GLY A 489 -19.60 -1.71 -20.01
C GLY A 489 -19.31 -1.57 -21.49
N ILE A 490 -18.86 -0.38 -21.85
CA ILE A 490 -18.46 0.00 -23.19
C ILE A 490 -17.06 0.61 -23.08
N SER A 491 -16.13 0.12 -23.89
CA SER A 491 -14.82 0.73 -24.09
C SER A 491 -14.73 1.32 -25.49
N ALA A 492 -14.22 2.53 -25.63
CA ALA A 492 -13.91 3.13 -26.92
C ALA A 492 -12.42 3.48 -26.95
N ARG A 493 -11.72 3.07 -28.01
CA ARG A 493 -10.30 3.37 -28.19
C ARG A 493 -10.05 3.95 -29.57
N ILE A 494 -9.33 5.05 -29.64
CA ILE A 494 -8.77 5.58 -30.86
C ILE A 494 -7.25 5.64 -30.74
N SER A 495 -6.52 5.08 -31.71
CA SER A 495 -5.06 5.13 -31.73
C SER A 495 -4.52 5.39 -33.13
N ARG A 496 -3.39 6.11 -33.20
CA ARG A 496 -2.57 6.18 -34.42
C ARG A 496 -1.37 5.26 -34.26
N ASN A 497 -1.10 4.46 -35.29
CA ASN A 497 -0.05 3.45 -35.26
C ASN A 497 0.87 3.66 -36.46
N ASP A 498 2.15 3.90 -36.18
CA ASP A 498 3.24 4.07 -37.13
C ASP A 498 4.24 2.93 -36.92
N ILE A 499 4.23 1.96 -37.83
CA ILE A 499 4.89 0.67 -37.65
C ILE A 499 5.79 0.33 -38.83
N ASP A 500 7.06 0.02 -38.55
CA ASP A 500 8.00 -0.52 -39.53
C ASP A 500 7.98 -2.06 -39.50
N ILE A 501 7.64 -2.67 -40.64
CA ILE A 501 7.70 -4.13 -40.85
C ILE A 501 8.98 -4.50 -41.60
N ARG A 502 9.59 -5.60 -41.19
CA ARG A 502 10.85 -6.09 -41.74
C ARG A 502 10.76 -7.55 -42.19
N GLU A 503 11.73 -7.95 -42.99
CA GLU A 503 11.99 -9.33 -43.38
C GLU A 503 13.49 -9.61 -43.23
N ARG A 504 13.84 -10.54 -42.32
CA ARG A 504 15.23 -10.87 -41.94
C ARG A 504 16.07 -9.64 -41.59
N GLY A 505 15.49 -8.71 -40.81
CA GLY A 505 16.14 -7.48 -40.37
C GLY A 505 16.17 -6.33 -41.39
N ASN A 506 15.84 -6.58 -42.66
CA ASN A 506 15.78 -5.54 -43.69
C ASN A 506 14.40 -4.88 -43.71
N PHE A 507 14.36 -3.56 -43.93
CA PHE A 507 13.09 -2.83 -44.05
C PHE A 507 12.27 -3.40 -45.21
N ALA A 508 11.05 -3.83 -44.93
CA ALA A 508 10.15 -4.38 -45.92
C ALA A 508 9.12 -3.32 -46.34
N TYR A 509 8.32 -2.83 -45.39
CA TYR A 509 7.31 -1.80 -45.62
C TYR A 509 6.87 -1.11 -44.33
N LYS A 510 6.24 0.05 -44.44
CA LYS A 510 5.66 0.81 -43.33
C LYS A 510 4.13 0.74 -43.32
N LEU A 511 3.53 0.59 -42.13
CA LEU A 511 2.09 0.69 -41.90
C LEU A 511 1.81 1.95 -41.07
N ASP A 512 1.04 2.89 -41.63
CA ASP A 512 0.53 4.08 -40.92
C ASP A 512 -0.99 4.09 -41.01
N PHE A 513 -1.65 3.90 -39.86
CA PHE A 513 -3.11 3.81 -39.79
C PHE A 513 -3.68 4.30 -38.46
N VAL A 514 -4.92 4.79 -38.53
CA VAL A 514 -5.76 5.06 -37.37
C VAL A 514 -6.65 3.84 -37.12
N ARG A 515 -6.65 3.36 -35.87
CA ARG A 515 -7.60 2.35 -35.40
C ARG A 515 -8.64 3.02 -34.52
N SER A 516 -9.91 2.77 -34.80
CA SER A 516 -11.04 3.15 -33.95
C SER A 516 -11.76 1.87 -33.55
N GLY A 517 -11.73 1.55 -32.26
CA GLY A 517 -12.32 0.36 -31.68
C GLY A 517 -13.45 0.71 -30.70
N ILE A 518 -14.52 -0.07 -30.70
CA ILE A 518 -15.55 -0.06 -29.66
C ILE A 518 -15.68 -1.50 -29.15
N ASP A 519 -15.46 -1.71 -27.85
CA ASP A 519 -15.67 -2.99 -27.17
C ASP A 519 -16.95 -2.92 -26.33
N LEU A 520 -17.85 -3.88 -26.53
CA LEU A 520 -19.04 -4.11 -25.73
C LEU A 520 -18.79 -5.28 -24.79
N ASN A 521 -18.79 -5.00 -23.48
CA ASN A 521 -18.59 -5.99 -22.43
C ASN A 521 -19.95 -6.46 -21.93
N PHE A 522 -20.38 -7.66 -22.37
CA PHE A 522 -21.66 -8.24 -21.96
C PHE A 522 -21.59 -8.75 -20.52
N SER A 523 -20.48 -9.40 -20.17
CA SER A 523 -20.26 -9.91 -18.83
C SER A 523 -18.78 -10.11 -18.56
N GLU A 524 -18.31 -9.55 -17.45
CA GLU A 524 -17.06 -9.93 -16.80
C GLU A 524 -17.37 -10.57 -15.46
N PHE A 525 -16.90 -11.80 -15.28
CA PHE A 525 -17.03 -12.57 -14.04
C PHE A 525 -15.68 -12.59 -13.32
N TYR A 526 -15.74 -12.40 -12.01
CA TYR A 526 -14.57 -12.41 -11.15
C TYR A 526 -14.71 -13.51 -10.09
N ILE A 527 -13.77 -14.44 -10.03
CA ILE A 527 -13.73 -15.52 -9.03
C ILE A 527 -12.31 -15.55 -8.46
N ASN A 528 -12.12 -14.92 -7.30
CA ASN A 528 -10.81 -14.69 -6.69
C ASN A 528 -9.85 -14.01 -7.69
N ASP A 529 -8.80 -14.72 -8.10
CA ASP A 529 -7.78 -14.26 -9.05
C ASP A 529 -8.12 -14.53 -10.53
N LEU A 530 -9.26 -15.18 -10.79
CA LEU A 530 -9.74 -15.47 -12.14
C LEU A 530 -10.71 -14.39 -12.62
N ARG A 531 -10.43 -13.81 -13.78
CA ARG A 531 -11.36 -13.05 -14.60
C ARG A 531 -11.79 -13.88 -15.80
N LEU A 532 -13.08 -13.92 -16.09
CA LEU A 532 -13.64 -14.39 -17.36
C LEU A 532 -14.41 -13.26 -18.01
N HIS A 533 -14.19 -13.06 -19.31
CA HIS A 533 -14.75 -11.92 -20.05
C HIS A 533 -15.36 -12.41 -21.36
N LEU A 534 -16.63 -12.02 -21.56
CA LEU A 534 -17.37 -12.26 -22.78
C LEU A 534 -17.78 -10.91 -23.39
N GLY A 535 -17.42 -10.70 -24.65
CA GLY A 535 -17.70 -9.45 -25.32
C GLY A 535 -17.73 -9.54 -26.84
N ALA A 536 -18.10 -8.41 -27.44
CA ALA A 536 -18.01 -8.17 -28.86
C ALA A 536 -17.23 -6.88 -29.12
N SER A 537 -16.46 -6.81 -30.19
CA SER A 537 -15.72 -5.61 -30.58
C SER A 537 -15.96 -5.23 -32.03
N PHE A 538 -16.01 -3.93 -32.28
CA PHE A 538 -16.02 -3.34 -33.61
C PHE A 538 -14.71 -2.61 -33.82
N ASP A 539 -13.92 -3.05 -34.80
CA ASP A 539 -12.62 -2.46 -35.13
C ASP A 539 -12.67 -1.84 -36.53
N ASN A 540 -12.44 -0.54 -36.62
CA ASN A 540 -12.27 0.16 -37.88
C ASN A 540 -10.81 0.59 -38.08
N PHE A 541 -10.25 0.24 -39.24
CA PHE A 541 -8.88 0.59 -39.61
C PHE A 541 -8.90 1.54 -40.81
N HIS A 542 -8.33 2.72 -40.62
CA HIS A 542 -8.19 3.75 -41.65
C HIS A 542 -6.72 3.97 -41.98
N PHE A 543 -6.28 3.57 -43.17
CA PHE A 543 -4.88 3.67 -43.58
C PHE A 543 -4.58 5.08 -44.11
N LEU A 544 -3.62 5.76 -43.49
CA LEU A 544 -3.26 7.15 -43.80
C LEU A 544 -2.30 7.25 -45.00
N SER A 545 -1.49 6.22 -45.21
CA SER A 545 -0.50 6.16 -46.28
C SER A 545 -0.56 4.82 -47.01
N ARG A 546 -0.23 4.81 -48.31
CA ARG A 546 0.05 3.54 -49.01
C ARG A 546 1.31 2.92 -48.40
N PRO A 547 1.36 1.59 -48.16
CA PRO A 547 2.58 0.95 -47.69
C PRO A 547 3.68 1.12 -48.75
N ILE A 548 4.77 1.79 -48.37
CA ILE A 548 5.94 2.02 -49.23
C ILE A 548 6.96 0.91 -48.91
N GLY A 549 7.28 0.04 -49.87
CA GLY A 549 8.16 -1.10 -49.59
C GLY A 549 8.38 -2.12 -50.71
N HIS A 550 9.37 -3.00 -50.53
CA HIS A 550 9.74 -4.11 -51.43
C HIS A 550 9.58 -5.46 -50.69
N SER A 551 8.38 -6.05 -50.71
CA SER A 551 8.10 -7.37 -50.11
C SER A 551 7.33 -8.25 -51.09
N GLU A 552 7.65 -9.56 -51.11
CA GLU A 552 6.90 -10.54 -51.92
C GLU A 552 5.42 -10.67 -51.51
N GLY A 553 5.08 -10.35 -50.25
CA GLY A 553 3.70 -10.32 -49.75
C GLY A 553 2.90 -9.09 -50.18
N ILE A 554 3.57 -8.08 -50.76
CA ILE A 554 2.98 -6.87 -51.35
C ILE A 554 3.43 -6.80 -52.83
N LYS A 555 3.44 -7.93 -53.56
CA LYS A 555 3.59 -7.90 -55.02
C LYS A 555 2.37 -7.17 -55.61
N GLY A 556 2.63 -5.99 -56.19
CA GLY A 556 1.66 -5.20 -56.94
C GLY A 556 0.80 -4.27 -56.08
N GLY A 557 1.38 -3.18 -55.57
CA GLY A 557 0.64 -1.96 -55.22
C GLY A 557 -0.68 -2.16 -54.46
N TYR A 558 -0.74 -3.08 -53.50
CA TYR A 558 -1.95 -3.33 -52.73
C TYR A 558 -2.33 -2.05 -51.98
N GLN A 559 -3.41 -1.40 -52.42
CA GLN A 559 -4.08 -0.41 -51.60
C GLN A 559 -4.67 -1.16 -50.40
N LEU A 560 -4.08 -0.97 -49.22
CA LEU A 560 -4.71 -1.37 -47.96
C LEU A 560 -6.01 -0.56 -47.86
N LYS A 561 -7.13 -1.18 -48.23
CA LYS A 561 -8.44 -0.57 -48.13
C LYS A 561 -8.82 -0.45 -46.65
N ASN A 562 -9.51 0.63 -46.32
CA ASN A 562 -10.15 0.75 -45.02
C ASN A 562 -11.09 -0.43 -44.81
N ARG A 563 -11.03 -1.03 -43.63
CA ARG A 563 -11.86 -2.18 -43.28
C ARG A 563 -12.38 -2.05 -41.87
N SER A 564 -13.62 -2.46 -41.72
CA SER A 564 -14.27 -2.62 -40.43
C SER A 564 -14.46 -4.11 -40.17
N HIS A 565 -14.25 -4.53 -38.93
CA HIS A 565 -14.41 -5.91 -38.51
C HIS A 565 -15.24 -5.96 -37.23
N ILE A 566 -16.01 -7.03 -37.11
CA ILE A 566 -16.83 -7.31 -35.93
C ILE A 566 -16.34 -8.63 -35.38
N ASN A 567 -15.99 -8.62 -34.09
CA ASN A 567 -15.35 -9.75 -33.44
C ASN A 567 -16.16 -10.13 -32.21
N TYR A 568 -16.23 -11.43 -31.94
CA TYR A 568 -16.83 -11.99 -30.73
C TYR A 568 -15.76 -12.76 -30.01
N PHE A 569 -15.60 -12.54 -28.71
CA PHE A 569 -14.51 -13.15 -27.99
C PHE A 569 -14.90 -13.61 -26.59
N ILE A 570 -14.24 -14.68 -26.16
CA ILE A 570 -14.15 -15.10 -24.78
C ILE A 570 -12.69 -15.07 -24.37
N SER A 571 -12.40 -14.42 -23.25
CA SER A 571 -11.07 -14.37 -22.67
C SER A 571 -11.12 -14.71 -21.19
N GLY A 572 -10.00 -15.18 -20.67
CA GLY A 572 -9.83 -15.40 -19.26
C GLY A 572 -8.42 -15.13 -18.81
N THR A 573 -8.29 -14.60 -17.60
CA THR A 573 -7.01 -14.28 -16.96
C THR A 573 -7.04 -14.82 -15.55
N TYR A 574 -6.09 -15.68 -15.21
CA TYR A 574 -5.76 -16.03 -13.85
C TYR A 574 -4.47 -15.30 -13.46
N ASP A 575 -4.54 -14.47 -12.43
CA ASP A 575 -3.40 -13.65 -12.01
C ASP A 575 -3.33 -13.48 -10.49
N ASN A 576 -2.41 -14.23 -9.88
CA ASN A 576 -2.07 -14.09 -8.46
C ASN A 576 -0.62 -13.62 -8.25
N LEU A 577 -0.04 -12.90 -9.22
CA LEU A 577 1.31 -12.36 -9.07
C LEU A 577 1.34 -11.31 -7.96
N ASN A 578 2.40 -11.35 -7.15
CA ASN A 578 2.59 -10.41 -6.05
C ASN A 578 2.91 -8.97 -6.50
N ARG A 579 3.43 -8.80 -7.73
CA ARG A 579 3.79 -7.49 -8.32
C ARG A 579 3.51 -7.51 -9.82
N SER A 580 3.16 -6.37 -10.40
CA SER A 580 2.95 -6.23 -11.85
C SER A 580 4.29 -6.17 -12.60
N TYR A 581 5.23 -5.39 -12.07
CA TYR A 581 6.60 -5.29 -12.58
C TYR A 581 7.54 -6.19 -11.77
N LEU A 582 8.32 -7.02 -12.48
CA LEU A 582 9.32 -7.91 -11.90
C LEU A 582 8.77 -8.84 -10.80
N PRO A 583 7.66 -9.58 -11.04
CA PRO A 583 7.07 -10.46 -10.03
C PRO A 583 8.08 -11.50 -9.52
N THR A 584 7.98 -11.85 -8.24
CA THR A 584 8.88 -12.82 -7.59
C THR A 584 8.16 -14.08 -7.14
N THR A 585 6.82 -14.03 -7.02
CA THR A 585 5.95 -15.17 -6.67
C THR A 585 4.64 -15.08 -7.45
N GLY A 586 3.83 -16.14 -7.36
CA GLY A 586 2.57 -16.27 -8.07
C GLY A 586 2.72 -16.90 -9.45
N GLN A 587 1.68 -16.80 -10.27
CA GLN A 587 1.60 -17.31 -11.62
C GLN A 587 0.58 -16.49 -12.42
N TYR A 588 0.79 -16.45 -13.73
CA TYR A 588 -0.08 -15.78 -14.66
C TYR A 588 -0.46 -16.74 -15.76
N PHE A 589 -1.74 -16.81 -16.06
CA PHE A 589 -2.28 -17.53 -17.20
C PHE A 589 -3.34 -16.67 -17.87
N SER A 590 -3.27 -16.53 -19.19
CA SER A 590 -4.33 -15.89 -19.95
C SER A 590 -4.64 -16.66 -21.22
N PHE A 591 -5.92 -16.74 -21.57
CA PHE A 591 -6.37 -17.23 -22.86
C PHE A 591 -7.32 -16.22 -23.50
N GLN A 592 -7.36 -16.21 -24.83
CA GLN A 592 -8.37 -15.50 -25.59
C GLN A 592 -8.70 -16.32 -26.83
N TYR A 593 -9.98 -16.63 -27.00
CA TYR A 593 -10.53 -17.16 -28.23
C TYR A 593 -11.45 -16.11 -28.86
N GLY A 594 -11.29 -15.86 -30.15
CA GLY A 594 -12.12 -14.90 -30.87
C GLY A 594 -12.52 -15.37 -32.26
N LEU A 595 -13.74 -15.01 -32.64
CA LEU A 595 -14.35 -15.14 -33.96
C LEU A 595 -14.38 -13.76 -34.61
N TYR A 596 -13.73 -13.62 -35.76
CA TYR A 596 -13.55 -12.34 -36.45
C TYR A 596 -14.28 -12.37 -37.80
N THR A 597 -15.08 -11.35 -38.06
CA THR A 597 -15.97 -11.23 -39.22
C THR A 597 -15.88 -9.84 -39.86
N ASP A 598 -16.29 -9.69 -41.11
CA ASP A 598 -16.46 -8.40 -41.80
C ASP A 598 -17.92 -8.04 -42.10
N ASN A 599 -18.85 -8.99 -41.88
CA ASN A 599 -20.29 -8.81 -42.08
C ASN A 599 -21.14 -9.49 -40.98
N PHE A 600 -20.65 -9.53 -39.73
CA PHE A 600 -21.23 -10.21 -38.56
C PHE A 600 -21.16 -11.75 -38.57
N PHE A 601 -21.10 -12.40 -39.73
CA PHE A 601 -21.20 -13.87 -39.83
C PHE A 601 -20.06 -14.54 -40.60
N GLN A 602 -19.38 -13.81 -41.47
CA GLN A 602 -18.38 -14.31 -42.39
C GLN A 602 -17.16 -13.39 -42.41
N MET A 603 -16.07 -13.88 -42.97
CA MET A 603 -14.87 -13.11 -43.27
C MET A 603 -14.58 -13.27 -44.75
N GLN A 604 -14.60 -12.19 -45.53
CA GLN A 604 -14.34 -12.20 -46.97
C GLN A 604 -15.23 -13.22 -47.73
N ASN A 605 -16.52 -13.26 -47.38
CA ASN A 605 -17.53 -14.22 -47.90
C ASN A 605 -17.21 -15.70 -47.63
N LYS A 606 -16.36 -16.00 -46.64
CA LYS A 606 -16.04 -17.36 -46.18
C LYS A 606 -16.29 -17.51 -44.68
N ALA A 607 -15.98 -18.68 -44.12
CA ALA A 607 -16.12 -18.91 -42.69
C ALA A 607 -15.32 -17.87 -41.87
N PRO A 608 -15.79 -17.52 -40.66
CA PRO A 608 -15.10 -16.60 -39.76
C PRO A 608 -13.64 -16.97 -39.50
N LEU A 609 -12.83 -15.94 -39.28
CA LEU A 609 -11.45 -16.12 -38.84
C LEU A 609 -11.45 -16.45 -37.34
N ASN A 610 -10.85 -17.58 -37.00
CA ASN A 610 -10.76 -18.08 -35.63
C ASN A 610 -9.35 -17.82 -35.09
N ILE A 611 -9.26 -17.22 -33.92
CA ILE A 611 -7.98 -16.86 -33.30
C ILE A 611 -7.96 -17.39 -31.88
N LEU A 612 -6.92 -18.14 -31.54
CA LEU A 612 -6.62 -18.57 -30.18
C LEU A 612 -5.27 -17.97 -29.75
N SER A 613 -5.24 -17.35 -28.58
CA SER A 613 -4.04 -16.83 -27.94
C SER A 613 -3.93 -17.39 -26.52
N LEU A 614 -2.74 -17.80 -26.12
CA LEU A 614 -2.41 -18.34 -24.80
C LEU A 614 -1.13 -17.69 -24.29
N ASN A 615 -1.09 -17.37 -23.00
CA ASN A 615 0.12 -16.97 -22.30
C ASN A 615 0.16 -17.57 -20.91
N PHE A 616 1.32 -18.08 -20.50
CA PHE A 616 1.55 -18.61 -19.17
C PHE A 616 2.95 -18.24 -18.70
N PHE A 617 3.09 -17.73 -17.47
CA PHE A 617 4.40 -17.60 -16.83
C PHE A 617 4.33 -17.78 -15.33
N LYS A 618 5.46 -18.21 -14.75
CA LYS A 618 5.58 -18.45 -13.31
C LYS A 618 6.96 -18.03 -12.81
N PRO A 619 7.06 -16.98 -11.99
CA PRO A 619 8.31 -16.66 -11.30
C PRO A 619 8.70 -17.76 -10.31
N LEU A 620 9.96 -18.14 -10.32
CA LEU A 620 10.56 -19.11 -9.42
C LEU A 620 11.74 -18.44 -8.70
N ARG A 621 11.67 -18.40 -7.37
CA ARG A 621 12.76 -17.95 -6.51
C ARG A 621 13.75 -19.09 -6.32
N LEU A 622 14.98 -18.92 -6.80
CA LEU A 622 16.07 -19.89 -6.62
C LEU A 622 16.88 -19.58 -5.35
N SER A 623 17.02 -18.30 -5.01
CA SER A 623 17.57 -17.80 -3.74
C SER A 623 16.98 -16.42 -3.45
N ASP A 624 17.39 -15.78 -2.35
CA ASP A 624 16.93 -14.42 -1.99
C ASP A 624 17.25 -13.37 -3.06
N LYS A 625 18.31 -13.61 -3.84
CA LYS A 625 18.83 -12.70 -4.86
C LYS A 625 18.67 -13.20 -6.28
N LEU A 626 18.31 -14.48 -6.51
CA LEU A 626 18.25 -15.08 -7.85
C LEU A 626 16.85 -15.60 -8.18
N TYR A 627 16.31 -15.15 -9.31
CA TYR A 627 14.97 -15.49 -9.78
C TYR A 627 15.02 -15.93 -11.24
N ILE A 628 14.19 -16.91 -11.59
CA ILE A 628 13.95 -17.32 -12.97
C ILE A 628 12.46 -17.28 -13.28
N THR A 629 12.06 -16.75 -14.42
CA THR A 629 10.66 -16.65 -14.84
C THR A 629 10.53 -17.29 -16.22
N PRO A 630 10.26 -18.60 -16.29
CA PRO A 630 9.86 -19.25 -17.53
C PRO A 630 8.49 -18.75 -17.99
N GLU A 631 8.33 -18.63 -19.29
CA GLU A 631 7.10 -18.21 -19.95
C GLU A 631 6.87 -19.01 -21.24
N LEU A 632 5.61 -19.33 -21.50
CA LEU A 632 5.11 -20.00 -22.69
C LEU A 632 3.99 -19.16 -23.29
N SER A 633 4.16 -18.73 -24.53
CA SER A 633 3.13 -18.03 -25.28
C SER A 633 2.79 -18.80 -26.56
N GLY A 634 1.52 -18.83 -26.94
CA GLY A 634 1.06 -19.50 -28.15
C GLY A 634 0.00 -18.68 -28.84
N ARG A 635 0.03 -18.65 -30.17
CA ARG A 635 -0.99 -17.98 -30.96
C ARG A 635 -1.27 -18.75 -32.25
N VAL A 636 -2.53 -19.08 -32.47
CA VAL A 636 -3.01 -19.84 -33.63
C VAL A 636 -4.07 -19.04 -34.37
N VAL A 637 -3.93 -18.97 -35.69
CA VAL A 637 -4.89 -18.35 -36.61
C VAL A 637 -5.46 -19.43 -37.51
N ILE A 638 -6.72 -19.78 -37.32
CA ILE A 638 -7.45 -20.78 -38.09
C ILE A 638 -8.39 -20.04 -39.03
N ASN A 639 -8.21 -20.24 -40.34
CA ASN A 639 -8.99 -19.57 -41.38
C ASN A 639 -9.42 -20.57 -42.46
N ALA A 640 -10.63 -20.42 -42.98
CA ALA A 640 -11.09 -21.12 -44.18
C ALA A 640 -10.56 -20.49 -45.49
N SER A 641 -10.04 -19.26 -45.45
CA SER A 641 -9.34 -18.62 -46.58
C SER A 641 -7.83 -18.81 -46.51
N ASP A 642 -7.19 -18.88 -47.68
CA ASP A 642 -5.72 -18.92 -47.81
C ASP A 642 -5.07 -17.58 -47.43
N SER A 643 -5.82 -16.47 -47.47
CA SER A 643 -5.35 -15.14 -47.11
C SER A 643 -5.88 -14.68 -45.75
N ILE A 644 -5.00 -14.50 -44.78
CA ILE A 644 -5.30 -13.86 -43.48
C ILE A 644 -5.21 -12.33 -43.68
N PRO A 645 -6.19 -11.54 -43.21
CA PRO A 645 -6.04 -10.09 -43.20
C PRO A 645 -4.77 -9.69 -42.44
N LEU A 646 -3.92 -8.85 -43.04
CA LEU A 646 -2.60 -8.50 -42.51
C LEU A 646 -2.64 -8.09 -41.03
N LEU A 647 -3.64 -7.31 -40.63
CA LEU A 647 -3.84 -6.80 -39.28
C LEU A 647 -4.21 -7.87 -38.24
N TYR A 648 -4.54 -9.09 -38.66
CA TYR A 648 -4.79 -10.23 -37.78
C TYR A 648 -3.73 -11.34 -37.90
N GLY A 649 -2.73 -11.14 -38.76
CA GLY A 649 -1.58 -12.03 -38.87
C GLY A 649 -0.71 -12.04 -37.62
N ASN A 650 0.16 -13.03 -37.47
CA ASN A 650 1.06 -13.12 -36.32
C ASN A 650 2.30 -12.24 -36.55
N PHE A 651 2.68 -11.42 -35.56
CA PHE A 651 3.88 -10.59 -35.63
C PHE A 651 4.84 -10.97 -34.51
N VAL A 652 6.12 -11.12 -34.85
CA VAL A 652 7.18 -11.42 -33.90
C VAL A 652 8.28 -10.37 -34.01
N GLY A 653 8.74 -9.85 -32.87
CA GLY A 653 9.82 -8.88 -32.80
C GLY A 653 9.57 -7.75 -31.81
N GLY A 654 10.58 -6.91 -31.63
CA GLY A 654 10.60 -5.92 -30.54
C GLY A 654 10.79 -6.56 -29.17
N GLN A 655 10.97 -5.71 -28.17
CA GLN A 655 11.34 -6.12 -26.80
C GLN A 655 10.14 -6.36 -25.89
N ASN A 656 9.05 -5.62 -26.12
CA ASN A 656 7.82 -5.69 -25.33
C ASN A 656 6.70 -6.30 -26.16
N LYS A 657 5.92 -7.19 -25.53
CA LYS A 657 4.72 -7.77 -26.13
C LYS A 657 3.66 -6.69 -26.31
N SER A 658 2.82 -6.88 -27.33
CA SER A 658 1.66 -6.02 -27.58
C SER A 658 1.94 -4.52 -27.67
N HIS A 659 3.16 -4.13 -28.03
CA HIS A 659 3.60 -2.73 -28.03
C HIS A 659 2.99 -1.93 -29.17
N TYR A 660 3.09 -2.46 -30.39
CA TYR A 660 2.56 -1.82 -31.59
C TYR A 660 1.20 -2.42 -31.99
N LEU A 661 1.04 -3.73 -31.81
CA LEU A 661 -0.16 -4.47 -32.18
C LEU A 661 -0.50 -5.49 -31.09
N PRO A 662 -1.78 -5.69 -30.72
CA PRO A 662 -2.16 -6.63 -29.65
C PRO A 662 -1.64 -8.07 -29.84
N GLN A 663 -1.47 -8.50 -31.09
CA GLN A 663 -0.97 -9.83 -31.47
C GLN A 663 0.56 -9.98 -31.50
N GLN A 664 1.31 -8.92 -31.17
CA GLN A 664 2.77 -8.92 -31.22
C GLN A 664 3.36 -9.80 -30.10
N ILE A 665 4.17 -10.78 -30.50
CA ILE A 665 5.02 -11.54 -29.58
C ILE A 665 6.44 -10.96 -29.61
N ALA A 666 7.01 -10.68 -28.45
CA ALA A 666 8.36 -10.14 -28.34
C ALA A 666 9.44 -11.17 -28.74
N LEU A 667 10.50 -10.72 -29.39
CA LEU A 667 11.72 -11.49 -29.65
C LEU A 667 12.92 -10.66 -29.19
N GLN A 668 13.63 -11.12 -28.16
CA GLN A 668 14.65 -10.32 -27.49
C GLN A 668 15.81 -10.04 -28.44
N GLY A 669 16.31 -8.81 -28.43
CA GLY A 669 17.34 -8.35 -29.38
C GLY A 669 16.84 -8.10 -30.81
N SER A 670 15.53 -8.12 -31.07
CA SER A 670 14.96 -7.70 -32.36
C SER A 670 14.53 -6.22 -32.32
N LYS A 671 14.98 -5.45 -33.31
CA LYS A 671 14.66 -4.01 -33.46
C LYS A 671 13.22 -3.74 -33.90
N SER A 672 12.61 -4.65 -34.66
CA SER A 672 11.35 -4.44 -35.38
C SER A 672 10.53 -5.72 -35.48
N MET A 673 9.30 -5.60 -35.98
CA MET A 673 8.41 -6.74 -36.18
C MET A 673 8.54 -7.35 -37.56
N GLU A 674 8.41 -8.68 -37.62
CA GLU A 674 8.30 -9.45 -38.85
C GLU A 674 7.01 -10.28 -38.82
N LEU A 675 6.42 -10.48 -40.00
CA LEU A 675 5.20 -11.26 -40.17
C LEU A 675 5.51 -12.77 -40.15
N MET A 676 4.76 -13.50 -39.34
CA MET A 676 4.89 -14.94 -39.15
C MET A 676 3.73 -15.71 -39.79
N LYS A 677 3.88 -17.04 -39.83
CA LYS A 677 2.86 -17.98 -40.31
C LYS A 677 1.69 -18.11 -39.31
N LYS A 678 0.68 -18.93 -39.67
CA LYS A 678 -0.60 -19.09 -38.95
C LYS A 678 -0.47 -19.50 -37.48
N THR A 679 0.53 -20.29 -37.15
CA THR A 679 0.81 -20.76 -35.79
C THR A 679 2.15 -20.23 -35.33
N VAL A 680 2.18 -19.66 -34.13
CA VAL A 680 3.40 -19.22 -33.45
C VAL A 680 3.40 -19.77 -32.02
N VAL A 681 4.53 -20.34 -31.61
CA VAL A 681 4.79 -20.75 -30.23
C VAL A 681 6.10 -20.12 -29.78
N SER A 682 6.10 -19.52 -28.60
CA SER A 682 7.28 -18.91 -27.99
C SER A 682 7.52 -19.49 -26.60
N VAL A 683 8.78 -19.82 -26.33
CA VAL A 683 9.27 -20.18 -25.00
C VAL A 683 10.31 -19.14 -24.61
N SER A 684 10.18 -18.58 -23.42
CA SER A 684 11.10 -17.58 -22.89
C SER A 684 11.48 -17.90 -21.46
N ALA A 685 12.65 -17.39 -21.05
CA ALA A 685 13.10 -17.40 -19.68
C ALA A 685 13.77 -16.07 -19.38
N ASN A 686 13.31 -15.41 -18.32
CA ASN A 686 13.96 -14.25 -17.74
C ASN A 686 14.69 -14.67 -16.47
N ILE A 687 16.00 -14.45 -16.39
CA ILE A 687 16.84 -14.76 -15.24
C ILE A 687 17.30 -13.43 -14.63
N ARG A 688 17.16 -13.25 -13.32
CA ARG A 688 17.42 -11.99 -12.62
C ARG A 688 18.25 -12.19 -11.37
N HIS A 689 19.29 -11.38 -11.21
CA HIS A 689 20.07 -11.27 -10.00
C HIS A 689 19.91 -9.88 -9.37
N LEU A 690 19.44 -9.82 -8.12
CA LEU A 690 19.32 -8.57 -7.35
C LEU A 690 20.57 -8.34 -6.51
N PHE A 691 21.26 -7.21 -6.75
CA PHE A 691 22.38 -6.76 -5.92
C PHE A 691 21.88 -5.99 -4.69
N SER A 692 20.81 -5.22 -4.86
CA SER A 692 20.11 -4.49 -3.81
C SER A 692 18.63 -4.32 -4.16
N SER A 693 17.84 -3.65 -3.31
CA SER A 693 16.44 -3.31 -3.60
C SER A 693 16.25 -2.42 -4.83
N ARG A 694 17.32 -1.75 -5.30
CA ARG A 694 17.28 -0.82 -6.44
C ARG A 694 18.08 -1.27 -7.65
N GLN A 695 18.93 -2.29 -7.53
CA GLN A 695 19.86 -2.69 -8.60
C GLN A 695 19.68 -4.16 -8.97
N LEU A 696 19.49 -4.44 -10.26
CA LEU A 696 19.42 -5.80 -10.76
C LEU A 696 20.10 -5.96 -12.12
N LEU A 697 20.67 -7.14 -12.32
CA LEU A 697 21.12 -7.64 -13.62
C LEU A 697 20.10 -8.67 -14.10
N PHE A 698 19.81 -8.67 -15.40
CA PHE A 698 18.90 -9.64 -16.00
C PHE A 698 19.38 -10.17 -17.33
N ILE A 699 19.00 -11.40 -17.61
CA ILE A 699 19.20 -12.07 -18.90
C ILE A 699 17.82 -12.50 -19.39
N ASN A 700 17.44 -12.10 -20.60
CA ASN A 700 16.27 -12.63 -21.27
C ASN A 700 16.70 -13.58 -22.38
N LEU A 701 16.11 -14.76 -22.43
CA LEU A 701 16.29 -15.71 -23.52
C LEU A 701 14.92 -16.06 -24.07
N ASN A 702 14.78 -16.11 -25.40
CA ASN A 702 13.57 -16.63 -26.00
C ASN A 702 13.79 -17.33 -27.33
N GLY A 703 13.00 -18.38 -27.55
CA GLY A 703 12.87 -19.10 -28.79
C GLY A 703 11.46 -18.94 -29.33
N VAL A 704 11.33 -18.77 -30.65
CA VAL A 704 10.06 -18.64 -31.35
C VAL A 704 10.04 -19.59 -32.53
N MET A 705 9.01 -20.42 -32.61
CA MET A 705 8.74 -21.31 -33.74
C MET A 705 7.47 -20.86 -34.45
N HIS A 706 7.46 -20.91 -35.78
CA HIS A 706 6.24 -20.65 -36.54
C HIS A 706 6.04 -21.61 -37.72
N GLN A 707 4.79 -21.98 -37.95
CA GLN A 707 4.36 -22.89 -39.02
C GLN A 707 2.92 -22.60 -39.47
N ASP A 708 2.51 -23.13 -40.62
CA ASP A 708 1.11 -23.03 -41.09
C ASP A 708 0.17 -24.02 -40.43
N ASP A 709 0.69 -25.17 -39.97
CA ASP A 709 -0.05 -26.27 -39.37
C ASP A 709 0.45 -26.51 -37.94
N LEU A 710 -0.47 -26.46 -36.96
CA LEU A 710 -0.19 -26.68 -35.55
C LEU A 710 0.36 -28.08 -35.27
N LEU A 711 -0.08 -29.11 -35.99
CA LEU A 711 0.38 -30.49 -35.79
C LEU A 711 1.83 -30.69 -36.25
N LYS A 712 2.33 -29.80 -37.12
CA LYS A 712 3.70 -29.82 -37.65
C LYS A 712 4.57 -28.72 -37.04
N GLN A 713 4.18 -28.17 -35.89
CA GLN A 713 4.83 -27.01 -35.28
C GLN A 713 6.34 -27.24 -35.02
N PHE A 714 6.73 -28.45 -34.62
CA PHE A 714 8.14 -28.80 -34.36
C PHE A 714 9.01 -28.87 -35.62
N ASN A 715 8.40 -28.90 -36.82
CA ASN A 715 9.10 -28.81 -38.10
C ASN A 715 9.08 -27.36 -38.66
N GLY A 716 8.63 -26.40 -37.86
CA GLY A 716 8.54 -24.98 -38.23
C GLY A 716 9.89 -24.28 -38.30
N LYS A 717 9.89 -23.05 -38.81
CA LYS A 717 11.09 -22.20 -38.76
C LYS A 717 11.28 -21.70 -37.33
N PHE A 718 12.52 -21.76 -36.84
CA PHE A 718 12.91 -21.36 -35.49
C PHE A 718 13.76 -20.09 -35.51
N PHE A 719 13.46 -19.17 -34.60
CA PHE A 719 14.26 -17.99 -34.30
C PHE A 719 14.59 -17.95 -32.81
N PHE A 720 15.76 -17.43 -32.47
CA PHE A 720 16.16 -17.22 -31.08
C PHE A 720 16.53 -15.75 -30.86
N GLY A 721 16.32 -15.30 -29.64
CA GLY A 721 16.65 -13.98 -29.14
C GLY A 721 17.26 -14.09 -27.76
N GLY A 722 18.18 -13.19 -27.46
CA GLY A 722 18.84 -13.11 -26.17
C GLY A 722 19.21 -11.68 -25.85
N SER A 723 19.12 -11.28 -24.58
CA SER A 723 19.60 -9.98 -24.14
C SER A 723 20.12 -9.99 -22.72
N LEU A 724 21.11 -9.13 -22.47
CA LEU A 724 21.70 -8.86 -21.17
C LEU A 724 21.42 -7.41 -20.83
N GLY A 725 20.85 -7.16 -19.66
CA GLY A 725 20.53 -5.81 -19.23
C GLY A 725 20.77 -5.57 -17.76
N TYR A 726 20.97 -4.31 -17.43
CA TYR A 726 21.08 -3.79 -16.07
C TYR A 726 20.00 -2.75 -15.84
N THR A 727 19.37 -2.81 -14.67
CA THR A 727 18.34 -1.85 -14.26
C THR A 727 18.69 -1.24 -12.91
N TYR A 728 18.58 0.08 -12.84
CA TYR A 728 18.59 0.87 -11.60
C TYR A 728 17.21 1.49 -11.39
N ASN A 729 16.51 1.18 -10.30
CA ASN A 729 15.21 1.76 -9.99
C ASN A 729 15.37 3.19 -9.46
N THR A 730 14.90 4.17 -10.23
CA THR A 730 14.85 5.59 -9.86
C THR A 730 13.46 5.97 -9.34
N ILE A 731 13.31 7.21 -8.86
CA ILE A 731 12.02 7.78 -8.42
C ILE A 731 11.00 7.82 -9.56
N VAL A 732 11.46 8.05 -10.80
CA VAL A 732 10.58 8.11 -11.98
C VAL A 732 10.39 6.74 -12.65
N GLY A 733 10.90 5.66 -12.04
CA GLY A 733 10.83 4.29 -12.52
C GLY A 733 12.19 3.69 -12.92
N PRO A 734 12.20 2.48 -13.52
CA PRO A 734 13.44 1.78 -13.86
C PRO A 734 14.23 2.50 -14.96
N LEU A 735 15.51 2.78 -14.69
CA LEU A 735 16.51 3.11 -15.69
C LEU A 735 17.18 1.81 -16.15
N THR A 736 16.91 1.39 -17.39
CA THR A 736 17.38 0.12 -17.96
C THR A 736 18.30 0.39 -19.13
N ILE A 737 19.43 -0.31 -19.16
CA ILE A 737 20.31 -0.42 -20.33
C ILE A 737 20.41 -1.90 -20.68
N GLU A 738 20.20 -2.23 -21.94
CA GLU A 738 20.15 -3.60 -22.44
C GLU A 738 20.89 -3.72 -23.77
N LEU A 739 21.59 -4.83 -23.96
CA LEU A 739 22.18 -5.22 -25.23
C LEU A 739 21.61 -6.58 -25.63
N GLY A 740 20.93 -6.63 -26.78
CA GLY A 740 20.29 -7.85 -27.27
C GLY A 740 20.77 -8.27 -28.65
N TYR A 741 20.67 -9.56 -28.95
CA TYR A 741 20.87 -10.13 -30.28
C TYR A 741 19.69 -11.04 -30.63
N SER A 742 19.28 -11.03 -31.88
CA SER A 742 18.28 -11.97 -32.40
C SER A 742 18.72 -12.58 -33.73
N SER A 743 18.43 -13.87 -33.93
CA SER A 743 18.62 -14.52 -35.23
C SER A 743 17.63 -14.04 -36.30
N LEU A 744 16.54 -13.36 -35.90
CA LEU A 744 15.57 -12.73 -36.79
C LEU A 744 16.18 -11.49 -37.46
N SER A 745 16.74 -10.58 -36.65
CA SER A 745 17.37 -9.34 -37.13
C SER A 745 18.83 -9.50 -37.56
N ARG A 746 19.51 -10.56 -37.10
CA ARG A 746 20.94 -10.85 -37.31
C ARG A 746 21.86 -9.68 -36.93
N SER A 747 21.46 -8.91 -35.92
CA SER A 747 22.19 -7.72 -35.47
C SER A 747 22.14 -7.59 -33.96
N ILE A 748 23.15 -6.94 -33.40
CA ILE A 748 23.15 -6.51 -32.00
C ILE A 748 22.38 -5.20 -31.90
N TYR A 749 21.51 -5.09 -30.92
CA TYR A 749 20.65 -3.93 -30.70
C TYR A 749 20.80 -3.42 -29.26
N PRO A 750 21.35 -2.20 -29.08
CA PRO A 750 21.32 -1.53 -27.79
C PRO A 750 19.94 -0.92 -27.55
N TYR A 751 19.48 -1.01 -26.32
CA TYR A 751 18.24 -0.43 -25.86
C TYR A 751 18.46 0.28 -24.53
N ALA A 752 17.85 1.46 -24.38
CA ALA A 752 17.82 2.18 -23.13
C ALA A 752 16.41 2.69 -22.87
N SER A 753 15.99 2.64 -21.61
CA SER A 753 14.73 3.25 -21.19
C SER A 753 14.81 3.79 -19.77
N ILE A 754 14.04 4.83 -19.49
CA ILE A 754 13.75 5.31 -18.14
C ILE A 754 12.23 5.39 -17.96
N GLY A 755 11.75 4.90 -16.83
CA GLY A 755 10.34 4.88 -16.48
C GLY A 755 9.65 3.55 -16.76
N TYR A 756 8.49 3.37 -16.15
CA TYR A 756 7.69 2.16 -16.31
C TYR A 756 7.14 2.03 -17.72
N TYR A 757 6.85 0.80 -18.14
CA TYR A 757 6.30 0.54 -19.46
C TYR A 757 4.77 0.58 -19.39
N PHE A 758 4.18 1.42 -20.23
CA PHE A 758 2.74 1.61 -20.42
C PHE A 758 2.46 1.84 -21.91
#